data_AF-A0A9N9FPD3-F1
#
_entry.id   AF-A0A9N9FPD3-F1
#
_cell.length_a   1.000
_cell.length_b   1.000
_cell.length_c   1.000
_cell.angle_alpha   90.00
_cell.angle_beta   90.00
_cell.angle_gamma   90.00
#
_symmetry.space_group_name_H-M   'P 1'
#
loop_
_entity.id
_entity.type
_entity.pdbx_description
1 polymer ?
#
loop_
_entity_poly.entity_id
_entity_poly.type
_entity_poly.pdbx_seq_one_letter_code
_entity_poly.pdbx_strand_id
1 'polypeptide(L)'
;MESSSDVQEISRIDATEHYIRAEAEDVNVSNHNKHHGGYGKGGGYGEGGYDEGGYGNGGYGKGGYNVIAGLTAGSVVIPQGLAYAKLATLPPEYGLYSSFVGVSIYCFFSTSKDVTIGPTVVLSLLIGQAIGGIHKQTLDYTGPQIAASFALFSGLISLFLGLFRLGFLIEDAIPAPVVEGFTTGSAITISMAQFSKLFGISGVDTRKPTYNVFGKTLIGLPHTEIDVVFESPVKILKHVPSGLRQIKPPKFDAEILSLMSSYLPGILIILILEHIAIAKSFGRINSYSVNPSQELIAIGTTNALGSFFGAYPTTGSFVRTAIKSKSGVRTPLAGIFSGIWVISALYFLTPAFYYIPDATLAAVIIHAVLGLVSPLSYLKKLLRTQRMDFFIWLLVVIISIFFTVDIGIYVAAAFALLIVLIRMSRPKCDPLGRITFSHEFTTKKDKENFHAFVPLEENNNNISFKDNTFESPPPGVLIFQLGESLIYVNANHVLEKIINYTKKNTRNMQQKAEKKGDRPWNSSKNESDANQIQNSKLPILNTIIFDMTAVRAIDSTGIQILADIKETLNKFSGQKVEYHFANIQKAQETNIEKNERTPPVVNQGKTKDPWKIIKSLNYAQRITFLTAFLGWTLNAFDFFTVSFALPYIADDFKMKPSEIASSITITLTFRPVGALIFGQLADRYGRKYPLMVDILLYSIAEFASGFAPNFQVFIILRAIFGIAMGGEWGIGAALAMETLPTEARGLFSGILQQGYSTGYLIAAIFYYVIIRNFGWRAMFWIGSIPAILVIMLCFFIPESHSWESQYANKKFKETKWYTEVKFALKHYWIRIIHTVLLMACFNFMAHGTQDFYPTFLRDQLNFNPEEVTLTTAIASTGAIIGGTIFGFLSQFWGRRLTIIICTFFGICFLPLYVFPQSRWLLTFGAFMVYLFVQGAWGIIPAHLNELSPPEFRGTFPGLTYQLGNLIASSSAQIEALLGERFTKDGKPNYGLVQATFAGSVMVLLIFLIAIGKEDKEISYTTLLTPL
;
A
#
# COMPACT_ATOMS: atom_id res chain seq x y z
N MET A 1 16.44 49.50 22.77
CA MET A 1 17.00 50.61 21.97
C MET A 1 18.42 50.20 21.66
N GLU A 2 18.89 50.00 20.43
CA GLU A 2 18.48 50.39 19.09
C GLU A 2 19.05 49.38 18.07
N SER A 3 18.26 49.11 17.03
CA SER A 3 18.59 48.84 15.62
C SER A 3 19.98 48.32 15.20
N SER A 4 19.97 47.21 14.45
CA SER A 4 20.55 47.16 13.10
C SER A 4 20.07 45.91 12.36
N SER A 5 19.10 46.12 11.47
CA SER A 5 18.95 45.38 10.22
C SER A 5 20.27 45.42 9.43
N ASP A 6 20.39 44.47 8.49
CA ASP A 6 21.47 44.35 7.49
C ASP A 6 22.66 43.49 7.94
N VAL A 7 22.59 42.18 7.66
CA VAL A 7 23.56 41.38 6.87
C VAL A 7 22.94 39.97 6.74
N GLN A 8 22.10 39.78 5.72
CA GLN A 8 21.62 38.46 5.30
C GLN A 8 21.69 38.39 3.77
N GLU A 9 22.89 38.48 3.23
CA GLU A 9 23.23 38.06 1.87
C GLU A 9 24.75 38.02 1.78
N ILE A 10 25.29 37.14 0.93
CA ILE A 10 26.73 36.79 0.75
C ILE A 10 27.21 35.62 1.62
N SER A 11 26.94 34.39 1.17
CA SER A 11 27.97 33.34 0.97
C SER A 11 27.37 32.07 0.35
N ARG A 12 26.89 32.16 -0.89
CA ARG A 12 26.91 31.04 -1.84
C ARG A 12 27.61 31.59 -3.07
N ILE A 13 28.91 31.33 -3.17
CA ILE A 13 29.65 31.57 -4.40
C ILE A 13 30.18 30.23 -4.90
N ASP A 14 29.75 29.98 -6.13
CA ASP A 14 29.93 28.84 -7.01
C ASP A 14 31.39 28.56 -7.37
N ALA A 15 32.04 27.63 -6.66
CA ALA A 15 33.26 26.98 -7.16
C ALA A 15 32.96 25.67 -7.92
N THR A 16 31.76 25.10 -7.77
CA THR A 16 31.37 23.83 -8.42
C THR A 16 30.71 24.05 -9.78
N GLU A 17 30.08 25.20 -10.00
CA GLU A 17 29.39 25.50 -11.28
C GLU A 17 30.38 25.78 -12.43
N HIS A 18 31.59 26.28 -12.13
CA HIS A 18 32.61 26.55 -13.15
C HIS A 18 33.30 25.28 -13.68
N TYR A 19 33.43 24.24 -12.87
CA TYR A 19 34.02 22.95 -13.30
C TYR A 19 33.03 22.14 -14.14
N ILE A 20 31.72 22.22 -13.81
CA ILE A 20 30.66 21.57 -14.59
C ILE A 20 30.42 22.29 -15.91
N ARG A 21 30.63 23.63 -15.98
CA ARG A 21 30.57 24.37 -17.25
C ARG A 21 31.75 24.06 -18.19
N ALA A 22 32.95 23.85 -17.66
CA ALA A 22 34.12 23.51 -18.48
C ALA A 22 33.99 22.12 -19.13
N GLU A 23 33.36 21.13 -18.47
CA GLU A 23 33.09 19.82 -19.06
C GLU A 23 31.85 19.79 -19.98
N ALA A 24 30.95 20.77 -19.85
CA ALA A 24 29.79 20.92 -20.73
C ALA A 24 30.12 21.60 -22.07
N GLU A 25 31.24 22.32 -22.17
CA GLU A 25 31.69 22.97 -23.41
C GLU A 25 32.46 22.01 -24.34
N ASP A 26 33.04 20.91 -23.84
CA ASP A 26 33.76 19.92 -24.66
C ASP A 26 32.88 18.81 -25.28
N VAL A 27 31.58 18.74 -24.92
CA VAL A 27 30.65 17.72 -25.46
C VAL A 27 29.73 18.26 -26.57
N ASN A 28 29.78 19.56 -26.88
CA ASN A 28 28.88 20.23 -27.83
C ASN A 28 29.54 20.68 -29.15
N VAL A 29 30.46 19.87 -29.69
CA VAL A 29 30.91 19.99 -31.09
C VAL A 29 30.12 18.99 -31.96
N SER A 30 28.82 19.21 -32.12
CA SER A 30 28.06 18.85 -33.34
C SER A 30 26.62 19.34 -33.22
N ASN A 31 26.39 20.62 -33.55
CA ASN A 31 25.23 21.10 -34.32
C ASN A 31 25.18 22.63 -34.26
N HIS A 32 25.84 23.25 -35.24
CA HIS A 32 25.51 24.62 -35.63
C HIS A 32 24.18 24.62 -36.39
N ASN A 33 23.17 25.31 -35.86
CA ASN A 33 22.44 26.29 -36.67
C ASN A 33 21.56 27.23 -35.82
N LYS A 34 22.01 28.50 -35.81
CA LYS A 34 21.29 29.78 -35.78
C LYS A 34 19.78 29.75 -35.46
N HIS A 35 19.38 30.49 -34.42
CA HIS A 35 18.60 31.73 -34.58
C HIS A 35 18.62 32.61 -33.32
N HIS A 36 18.66 33.92 -33.58
CA HIS A 36 18.76 35.03 -32.64
C HIS A 36 17.46 35.32 -31.86
N GLY A 37 17.63 35.81 -30.61
CA GLY A 37 17.10 37.10 -30.17
C GLY A 37 15.79 37.11 -29.36
N GLY A 38 15.86 37.66 -28.13
CA GLY A 38 14.69 38.20 -27.44
C GLY A 38 14.74 38.15 -25.92
N TYR A 39 15.23 39.23 -25.29
CA TYR A 39 15.08 39.49 -23.85
C TYR A 39 13.61 39.74 -23.47
N GLY A 40 13.15 39.20 -22.33
CA GLY A 40 11.84 39.53 -21.75
C GLY A 40 11.64 38.96 -20.34
N LYS A 41 11.42 39.85 -19.37
CA LYS A 41 11.30 39.64 -17.92
C LYS A 41 10.03 38.87 -17.50
N GLY A 42 10.16 38.06 -16.44
CA GLY A 42 9.32 38.11 -15.24
C GLY A 42 7.96 37.38 -15.22
N GLY A 43 7.83 36.42 -14.30
CA GLY A 43 6.60 36.20 -13.52
C GLY A 43 5.91 34.84 -13.66
N GLY A 44 5.73 34.17 -12.51
CA GLY A 44 4.46 33.51 -12.18
C GLY A 44 4.32 32.02 -12.50
N TYR A 45 4.26 31.23 -11.44
CA TYR A 45 3.88 29.82 -11.41
C TYR A 45 2.62 29.48 -12.20
N GLY A 46 2.70 28.39 -12.97
CA GLY A 46 1.58 27.69 -13.59
C GLY A 46 2.08 26.44 -14.29
N GLU A 47 2.04 25.29 -13.62
CA GLU A 47 2.31 23.98 -14.21
C GLU A 47 1.27 23.66 -15.29
N GLY A 48 1.57 24.05 -16.53
CA GLY A 48 1.00 23.49 -17.74
C GLY A 48 2.11 22.76 -18.50
N GLY A 49 2.18 21.43 -18.34
CA GLY A 49 3.13 20.60 -19.07
C GLY A 49 2.82 20.63 -20.56
N TYR A 50 3.72 21.25 -21.32
CA TYR A 50 3.71 21.35 -22.77
C TYR A 50 3.80 19.96 -23.43
N ASP A 51 2.81 19.68 -24.29
CA ASP A 51 2.97 18.77 -25.43
C ASP A 51 3.93 19.43 -26.43
N GLU A 52 5.03 18.78 -26.81
CA GLU A 52 5.37 18.53 -28.23
C GLU A 52 6.74 17.83 -28.45
N GLY A 53 6.75 17.02 -29.53
CA GLY A 53 7.93 16.51 -30.24
C GLY A 53 8.17 15.01 -30.07
N GLY A 54 7.95 14.11 -31.03
CA GLY A 54 7.54 14.20 -32.43
C GLY A 54 7.95 12.88 -33.11
N TYR A 55 6.98 12.09 -33.59
CA TYR A 55 7.03 11.16 -34.74
C TYR A 55 5.64 10.53 -34.90
N GLY A 56 4.95 10.83 -36.01
CA GLY A 56 3.71 10.15 -36.41
C GLY A 56 2.51 11.09 -36.58
N ASN A 57 2.52 11.83 -37.68
CA ASN A 57 1.37 12.56 -38.22
C ASN A 57 0.28 11.54 -38.63
N GLY A 58 -0.77 11.40 -37.82
CA GLY A 58 -1.94 10.57 -38.10
C GLY A 58 -3.04 10.94 -37.12
N GLY A 59 -4.18 11.44 -37.62
CA GLY A 59 -5.26 12.09 -36.87
C GLY A 59 -6.07 11.21 -35.90
N TYR A 60 -5.42 10.41 -35.05
CA TYR A 60 -6.07 9.61 -34.02
C TYR A 60 -6.02 10.35 -32.67
N GLY A 61 -7.17 10.54 -32.03
CA GLY A 61 -7.23 11.03 -30.64
C GLY A 61 -6.54 10.06 -29.67
N LYS A 62 -6.29 10.49 -28.42
CA LYS A 62 -5.62 9.68 -27.37
C LYS A 62 -6.16 8.24 -27.26
N GLY A 63 -7.46 8.04 -27.52
CA GLY A 63 -8.09 6.72 -27.58
C GLY A 63 -7.60 5.82 -28.73
N GLY A 64 -7.40 6.36 -29.93
CA GLY A 64 -6.98 5.59 -31.11
C GLY A 64 -5.58 4.99 -30.96
N TYR A 65 -4.63 5.75 -30.43
CA TYR A 65 -3.29 5.23 -30.12
C TYR A 65 -3.30 4.11 -29.09
N ASN A 66 -4.16 4.19 -28.07
CA ASN A 66 -4.29 3.11 -27.07
C ASN A 66 -4.89 1.83 -27.67
N VAL A 67 -5.83 1.95 -28.61
CA VAL A 67 -6.40 0.80 -29.34
C VAL A 67 -5.34 0.15 -30.19
N ILE A 68 -4.62 0.92 -31.02
CA ILE A 68 -3.55 0.41 -31.89
C ILE A 68 -2.47 -0.28 -31.04
N ALA A 69 -1.93 0.42 -30.04
CA ALA A 69 -0.92 -0.13 -29.16
C ALA A 69 -1.38 -1.40 -28.43
N GLY A 70 -2.65 -1.43 -27.99
CA GLY A 70 -3.24 -2.60 -27.33
C GLY A 70 -3.42 -3.79 -28.26
N LEU A 71 -3.90 -3.60 -29.49
CA LEU A 71 -4.07 -4.65 -30.50
C LEU A 71 -2.73 -5.19 -31.01
N THR A 72 -1.75 -4.31 -31.25
CA THR A 72 -0.40 -4.70 -31.67
C THR A 72 0.28 -5.52 -30.57
N ALA A 73 0.23 -5.05 -29.32
CA ALA A 73 0.77 -5.82 -28.19
C ALA A 73 0.02 -7.15 -28.00
N GLY A 74 -1.31 -7.14 -28.09
CA GLY A 74 -2.15 -8.34 -27.98
C GLY A 74 -1.83 -9.40 -29.04
N SER A 75 -1.55 -8.98 -30.27
CA SER A 75 -1.18 -9.88 -31.37
C SER A 75 0.13 -10.62 -31.11
N VAL A 76 1.09 -9.96 -30.46
CA VAL A 76 2.38 -10.56 -30.08
C VAL A 76 2.25 -11.46 -28.84
N VAL A 77 1.35 -11.10 -27.91
CA VAL A 77 1.09 -11.84 -26.68
C VAL A 77 0.60 -13.25 -26.95
N ILE A 78 -0.23 -13.47 -27.97
CA ILE A 78 -0.87 -14.77 -28.26
C ILE A 78 0.16 -15.89 -28.50
N PRO A 79 1.02 -15.82 -29.53
CA PRO A 79 1.99 -16.89 -29.79
C PRO A 79 3.01 -17.03 -28.65
N GLN A 80 3.42 -15.92 -28.03
CA GLN A 80 4.35 -15.95 -26.90
C GLN A 80 3.76 -16.64 -25.67
N GLY A 81 2.51 -16.32 -25.31
CA GLY A 81 1.82 -16.94 -24.17
C GLY A 81 1.72 -18.45 -24.31
N LEU A 82 1.31 -18.93 -25.50
CA LEU A 82 1.25 -20.37 -25.81
C LEU A 82 2.62 -21.06 -25.64
N ALA A 83 3.69 -20.42 -26.12
CA ALA A 83 5.04 -20.96 -26.01
C ALA A 83 5.56 -20.98 -24.57
N TYR A 84 5.28 -19.93 -23.79
CA TYR A 84 5.72 -19.80 -22.40
C TYR A 84 5.01 -20.77 -21.47
N ALA A 85 3.73 -21.07 -21.70
CA ALA A 85 3.04 -22.13 -20.97
C ALA A 85 3.69 -23.50 -21.18
N LYS A 86 4.13 -23.82 -22.41
CA LYS A 86 4.89 -25.04 -22.69
C LYS A 86 6.23 -25.09 -21.93
N LEU A 87 6.92 -23.96 -21.78
CA LEU A 87 8.14 -23.89 -20.96
C LEU A 87 7.87 -24.14 -19.47
N ALA A 88 6.71 -23.71 -18.99
CA ALA A 88 6.23 -23.98 -17.64
C ALA A 88 5.67 -25.40 -17.44
N THR A 89 5.78 -26.29 -18.43
CA THR A 89 5.17 -27.64 -18.41
C THR A 89 3.65 -27.65 -18.24
N LEU A 90 2.99 -26.56 -18.65
CA LEU A 90 1.54 -26.40 -18.60
C LEU A 90 0.90 -26.53 -19.98
N PRO A 91 -0.39 -26.89 -20.05
CA PRO A 91 -1.14 -26.80 -21.30
C PRO A 91 -1.10 -25.37 -21.89
N PRO A 92 -1.01 -25.20 -23.22
CA PRO A 92 -0.79 -23.89 -23.85
C PRO A 92 -1.82 -22.80 -23.47
N GLU A 93 -3.08 -23.18 -23.23
CA GLU A 93 -4.16 -22.26 -22.86
C GLU A 93 -3.87 -21.46 -21.58
N TYR A 94 -3.11 -22.03 -20.63
CA TYR A 94 -2.72 -21.35 -19.40
C TYR A 94 -1.88 -20.10 -19.66
N GLY A 95 -1.18 -20.06 -20.79
CA GLY A 95 -0.44 -18.89 -21.25
C GLY A 95 -1.36 -17.76 -21.68
N LEU A 96 -2.48 -18.09 -22.32
CA LEU A 96 -3.49 -17.12 -22.73
C LEU A 96 -4.32 -16.63 -21.54
N TYR A 97 -4.67 -17.50 -20.60
CA TYR A 97 -5.34 -17.11 -19.35
C TYR A 97 -4.50 -16.09 -18.56
N SER A 98 -3.23 -16.41 -18.38
CA SER A 98 -2.27 -15.56 -17.67
C SER A 98 -2.05 -14.23 -18.38
N SER A 99 -2.01 -14.25 -19.72
CA SER A 99 -1.87 -13.04 -20.53
C SER A 99 -3.10 -12.14 -20.43
N PHE A 100 -4.30 -12.71 -20.53
CA PHE A 100 -5.56 -11.97 -20.42
C PHE A 100 -5.68 -11.27 -19.06
N VAL A 101 -5.50 -12.02 -17.97
CA VAL A 101 -5.62 -11.45 -16.62
C VAL A 101 -4.53 -10.41 -16.38
N GLY A 102 -3.30 -10.71 -16.81
CA GLY A 102 -2.14 -9.83 -16.75
C GLY A 102 -2.45 -8.42 -17.25
N VAL A 103 -2.86 -8.32 -18.52
CA VAL A 103 -3.09 -7.01 -19.17
C VAL A 103 -4.37 -6.32 -18.73
N SER A 104 -5.37 -7.07 -18.26
CA SER A 104 -6.68 -6.53 -17.87
C SER A 104 -6.69 -5.94 -16.46
N ILE A 105 -6.07 -6.63 -15.48
CA ILE A 105 -6.10 -6.18 -14.08
C ILE A 105 -5.03 -5.12 -13.81
N TYR A 106 -3.83 -5.29 -14.39
CA TYR A 106 -2.69 -4.41 -14.13
C TYR A 106 -2.99 -2.93 -14.40
N CYS A 107 -3.77 -2.63 -15.46
CA CYS A 107 -4.01 -1.26 -15.91
C CYS A 107 -4.77 -0.38 -14.90
N PHE A 108 -5.47 -0.97 -13.93
CA PHE A 108 -6.23 -0.22 -12.91
C PHE A 108 -5.37 0.29 -11.76
N PHE A 109 -4.23 -0.37 -11.51
CA PHE A 109 -3.39 -0.11 -10.35
C PHE A 109 -1.99 0.38 -10.72
N SER A 110 -1.59 0.25 -11.99
CA SER A 110 -0.23 0.58 -12.43
C SER A 110 0.04 2.08 -12.49
N THR A 111 1.31 2.45 -12.33
CA THR A 111 1.80 3.81 -12.64
C THR A 111 2.41 3.89 -14.03
N SER A 112 2.92 2.77 -14.55
CA SER A 112 3.50 2.73 -15.88
C SER A 112 2.46 2.47 -16.97
N LYS A 113 2.53 3.28 -18.03
CA LYS A 113 1.63 3.17 -19.20
C LYS A 113 2.12 2.17 -20.24
N ASP A 114 3.44 2.00 -20.36
CA ASP A 114 4.07 1.19 -21.40
C ASP A 114 4.07 -0.30 -21.05
N VAL A 115 4.14 -0.66 -19.76
CA VAL A 115 4.33 -2.05 -19.35
C VAL A 115 3.15 -2.92 -19.77
N THR A 116 3.49 -4.12 -20.24
CA THR A 116 2.55 -5.18 -20.59
C THR A 116 2.83 -6.42 -19.76
N ILE A 117 1.92 -6.74 -18.84
CA ILE A 117 1.99 -7.93 -17.98
C ILE A 117 1.55 -9.18 -18.73
N GLY A 118 2.21 -10.28 -18.45
CA GLY A 118 1.80 -11.62 -18.86
C GLY A 118 2.91 -12.61 -18.52
N PRO A 119 2.84 -13.84 -19.03
CA PRO A 119 3.93 -14.79 -18.86
C PRO A 119 5.23 -14.26 -19.47
N THR A 120 6.35 -14.56 -18.82
CA THR A 120 7.70 -14.31 -19.31
C THR A 120 8.50 -15.59 -19.33
N VAL A 121 9.55 -15.63 -20.15
CA VAL A 121 10.33 -16.86 -20.32
C VAL A 121 10.98 -17.30 -19.02
N VAL A 122 11.62 -16.37 -18.29
CA VAL A 122 12.37 -16.69 -17.07
C VAL A 122 11.41 -17.23 -16.01
N LEU A 123 10.28 -16.55 -15.80
CA LEU A 123 9.29 -16.96 -14.83
C LEU A 123 8.66 -18.31 -15.19
N SER A 124 8.35 -18.54 -16.48
CA SER A 124 7.85 -19.85 -16.95
C SER A 124 8.85 -20.98 -16.76
N LEU A 125 10.15 -20.75 -16.98
CA LEU A 125 11.19 -21.76 -16.73
C LEU A 125 11.27 -22.14 -15.25
N LEU A 126 11.23 -21.17 -14.35
CA LEU A 126 11.26 -21.42 -12.90
C LEU A 126 10.02 -22.17 -12.43
N ILE A 127 8.84 -21.82 -12.95
CA ILE A 127 7.61 -22.55 -12.64
C ILE A 127 7.68 -23.99 -13.16
N GLY A 128 8.22 -24.20 -14.36
CA GLY A 128 8.44 -25.55 -14.89
C GLY A 128 9.45 -26.37 -14.07
N GLN A 129 10.51 -25.74 -13.54
CA GLN A 129 11.45 -26.38 -12.61
C GLN A 129 10.79 -26.70 -11.27
N ALA A 130 10.00 -25.79 -10.71
CA ALA A 130 9.28 -26.00 -9.46
C ALA A 130 8.24 -27.12 -9.57
N ILE A 131 7.44 -27.15 -10.65
CA ILE A 131 6.49 -28.24 -10.94
C ILE A 131 7.24 -29.57 -11.05
N GLY A 132 8.32 -29.62 -11.84
CA GLY A 132 9.12 -30.85 -11.99
C GLY A 132 9.83 -31.28 -10.70
N GLY A 133 10.18 -30.35 -9.82
CA GLY A 133 10.76 -30.62 -8.50
C GLY A 133 9.74 -31.19 -7.52
N ILE A 134 8.53 -30.63 -7.49
CA ILE A 134 7.43 -31.08 -6.62
C ILE A 134 6.90 -32.44 -7.10
N HIS A 135 6.75 -32.65 -8.41
CA HIS A 135 6.33 -33.94 -8.98
C HIS A 135 7.30 -35.10 -8.71
N LYS A 136 8.56 -34.82 -8.37
CA LYS A 136 9.50 -35.86 -7.90
C LYS A 136 9.24 -36.28 -6.45
N GLN A 137 8.57 -35.43 -5.67
CA GLN A 137 8.31 -35.66 -4.25
C GLN A 137 6.90 -36.24 -4.04
N THR A 138 5.89 -35.74 -4.77
CA THR A 138 4.52 -36.26 -4.77
C THR A 138 3.85 -36.07 -6.13
N LEU A 139 3.01 -37.03 -6.54
CA LEU A 139 2.21 -36.99 -7.77
C LEU A 139 0.76 -36.54 -7.54
N ASP A 140 0.39 -36.23 -6.29
CA ASP A 140 -1.01 -35.94 -5.91
C ASP A 140 -1.53 -34.61 -6.47
N TYR A 141 -0.62 -33.71 -6.85
CA TYR A 141 -0.96 -32.36 -7.32
C TYR A 141 -0.72 -32.18 -8.82
N THR A 142 -1.71 -31.60 -9.50
CA THR A 142 -1.59 -31.28 -10.93
C THR A 142 -0.67 -30.06 -11.16
N GLY A 143 0.07 -30.04 -12.28
CA GLY A 143 0.92 -28.90 -12.65
C GLY A 143 0.20 -27.55 -12.63
N PRO A 144 -1.01 -27.42 -13.20
CA PRO A 144 -1.83 -26.22 -13.10
C PRO A 144 -2.16 -25.78 -11.67
N GLN A 145 -2.44 -26.72 -10.77
CA GLN A 145 -2.75 -26.42 -9.37
C GLN A 145 -1.53 -25.85 -8.64
N ILE A 146 -0.35 -26.44 -8.87
CA ILE A 146 0.92 -25.94 -8.34
C ILE A 146 1.18 -24.52 -8.88
N ALA A 147 1.02 -24.31 -10.19
CA ALA A 147 1.25 -23.03 -10.84
C ALA A 147 0.29 -21.93 -10.35
N ALA A 148 -1.00 -22.21 -10.22
CA ALA A 148 -1.99 -21.28 -9.67
C ALA A 148 -1.69 -20.94 -8.21
N SER A 149 -1.17 -21.89 -7.43
CA SER A 149 -0.77 -21.66 -6.04
C SER A 149 0.44 -20.72 -5.96
N PHE A 150 1.45 -20.89 -6.82
CA PHE A 150 2.55 -19.93 -6.93
C PHE A 150 2.04 -18.54 -7.31
N ALA A 151 1.06 -18.41 -8.23
CA ALA A 151 0.47 -17.12 -8.60
C ALA A 151 -0.22 -16.45 -7.41
N LEU A 152 -0.99 -17.21 -6.63
CA LEU A 152 -1.67 -16.71 -5.44
C LEU A 152 -0.68 -16.20 -4.40
N PHE A 153 0.28 -17.03 -3.97
CA PHE A 153 1.19 -16.67 -2.88
C PHE A 153 2.20 -15.60 -3.29
N SER A 154 2.77 -15.66 -4.50
CA SER A 154 3.62 -14.57 -4.99
C SER A 154 2.84 -13.26 -5.14
N GLY A 155 1.58 -13.33 -5.59
CA GLY A 155 0.69 -12.18 -5.67
C GLY A 155 0.37 -11.56 -4.31
N LEU A 156 -0.01 -12.39 -3.31
CA LEU A 156 -0.30 -11.93 -1.96
C LEU A 156 0.93 -11.31 -1.27
N ILE A 157 2.12 -11.89 -1.44
CA ILE A 157 3.35 -11.34 -0.88
C ILE A 157 3.71 -10.02 -1.57
N SER A 158 3.65 -9.94 -2.90
CA SER A 158 3.89 -8.67 -3.61
C SER A 158 2.87 -7.60 -3.24
N LEU A 159 1.60 -7.96 -3.08
CA LEU A 159 0.54 -7.06 -2.63
C LEU A 159 0.82 -6.55 -1.21
N PHE A 160 1.22 -7.43 -0.30
CA PHE A 160 1.65 -7.07 1.05
C PHE A 160 2.81 -6.07 1.01
N LEU A 161 3.88 -6.37 0.27
CA LEU A 161 5.04 -5.46 0.13
C LEU A 161 4.62 -4.08 -0.43
N GLY A 162 3.70 -4.06 -1.40
CA GLY A 162 3.15 -2.82 -1.96
C GLY A 162 2.30 -2.01 -0.96
N LEU A 163 1.39 -2.67 -0.24
CA LEU A 163 0.51 -2.03 0.76
C LEU A 163 1.31 -1.41 1.91
N PHE A 164 2.37 -2.07 2.36
CA PHE A 164 3.29 -1.57 3.39
C PHE A 164 4.33 -0.58 2.87
N ARG A 165 4.26 -0.21 1.58
CA ARG A 165 5.19 0.73 0.91
C ARG A 165 6.66 0.31 1.01
N LEU A 166 6.91 -1.00 0.99
CA LEU A 166 8.24 -1.59 1.07
C LEU A 166 8.96 -1.63 -0.29
N GLY A 167 8.46 -0.90 -1.30
CA GLY A 167 9.09 -0.82 -2.61
C GLY A 167 10.52 -0.28 -2.58
N PHE A 168 10.86 0.56 -1.60
CA PHE A 168 12.22 1.11 -1.43
C PHE A 168 13.26 0.01 -1.17
N LEU A 169 12.89 -1.07 -0.46
CA LEU A 169 13.80 -2.19 -0.16
C LEU A 169 14.29 -2.89 -1.41
N ILE A 170 13.50 -2.84 -2.48
CA ILE A 170 13.82 -3.49 -3.76
C ILE A 170 14.43 -2.46 -4.72
N GLU A 171 13.93 -1.22 -4.68
CA GLU A 171 14.39 -0.10 -5.52
C GLU A 171 15.85 0.28 -5.26
N ASP A 172 16.25 0.39 -4.00
CA ASP A 172 17.57 0.91 -3.63
C ASP A 172 18.62 -0.20 -3.45
N ALA A 173 18.21 -1.47 -3.33
CA ALA A 173 19.10 -2.56 -2.95
C ALA A 173 19.82 -3.24 -4.13
N ILE A 174 19.32 -3.13 -5.37
CA ILE A 174 19.89 -3.86 -6.52
C ILE A 174 20.59 -2.93 -7.50
N PRO A 175 21.92 -3.06 -7.68
CA PRO A 175 22.67 -2.26 -8.64
C PRO A 175 22.25 -2.51 -10.09
N ALA A 176 22.23 -1.47 -10.91
CA ALA A 176 21.97 -1.57 -12.34
C ALA A 176 22.87 -2.59 -13.09
N PRO A 177 24.18 -2.72 -12.78
CA PRO A 177 25.03 -3.76 -13.39
C PRO A 177 24.55 -5.19 -13.15
N VAL A 178 23.92 -5.47 -12.00
CA VAL A 178 23.35 -6.79 -11.68
C VAL A 178 22.16 -7.08 -12.60
N VAL A 179 21.27 -6.10 -12.78
CA VAL A 179 20.07 -6.21 -13.64
C VAL A 179 20.47 -6.40 -15.11
N GLU A 180 21.43 -5.63 -15.60
CA GLU A 180 21.95 -5.74 -16.97
C GLU A 180 22.66 -7.08 -17.21
N GLY A 181 23.44 -7.54 -16.23
CA GLY A 181 24.13 -8.84 -16.29
C GLY A 181 23.14 -10.01 -16.27
N PHE A 182 22.10 -9.91 -15.44
CA PHE A 182 21.01 -10.88 -15.38
C PHE A 182 20.22 -10.93 -16.67
N THR A 183 19.89 -9.77 -17.24
CA THR A 183 19.15 -9.67 -18.50
C THR A 183 19.94 -10.31 -19.64
N THR A 184 21.25 -10.03 -19.73
CA THR A 184 22.14 -10.65 -20.71
C THR A 184 22.30 -12.15 -20.50
N GLY A 185 22.54 -12.59 -19.26
CA GLY A 185 22.68 -14.00 -18.91
C GLY A 185 21.41 -14.80 -19.25
N SER A 186 20.26 -14.29 -18.82
CA SER A 186 18.93 -14.83 -19.15
C SER A 186 18.74 -14.92 -20.67
N ALA A 187 19.10 -13.85 -21.40
CA ALA A 187 18.89 -13.79 -22.83
C ALA A 187 19.67 -14.89 -23.58
N ILE A 188 20.92 -15.12 -23.18
CA ILE A 188 21.77 -16.19 -23.70
C ILE A 188 21.17 -17.56 -23.35
N THR A 189 20.82 -17.79 -22.07
CA THR A 189 20.23 -19.06 -21.60
C THR A 189 18.96 -19.41 -22.38
N ILE A 190 18.06 -18.45 -22.56
CA ILE A 190 16.80 -18.63 -23.28
C ILE A 190 17.03 -18.96 -24.75
N SER A 191 17.95 -18.23 -25.40
CA SER A 191 18.27 -18.44 -26.81
C SER A 191 18.81 -19.85 -27.03
N MET A 192 19.73 -20.31 -26.17
CA MET A 192 20.27 -21.67 -26.21
C MET A 192 19.21 -22.73 -25.89
N ALA A 193 18.28 -22.45 -24.98
CA ALA A 193 17.18 -23.36 -24.64
C ALA A 193 16.16 -23.56 -25.77
N GLN A 194 16.00 -22.58 -26.67
CA GLN A 194 15.13 -22.72 -27.83
C GLN A 194 15.85 -23.27 -29.07
N PHE A 195 17.19 -23.27 -29.08
CA PHE A 195 18.00 -23.67 -30.23
C PHE A 195 17.70 -25.11 -30.68
N SER A 196 17.55 -26.07 -29.76
CA SER A 196 17.22 -27.46 -30.11
C SER A 196 15.84 -27.59 -30.77
N LYS A 197 14.84 -26.83 -30.30
CA LYS A 197 13.48 -26.84 -30.86
C LYS A 197 13.41 -26.19 -32.23
N LEU A 198 14.26 -25.20 -32.51
CA LEU A 198 14.35 -24.55 -33.81
C LEU A 198 14.74 -25.55 -34.91
N PHE A 199 15.64 -26.48 -34.59
CA PHE A 199 16.11 -27.54 -35.50
C PHE A 199 15.35 -28.87 -35.35
N GLY A 200 14.25 -28.91 -34.59
CA GLY A 200 13.46 -30.13 -34.39
C GLY A 200 14.13 -31.25 -33.59
N ILE A 201 15.26 -30.97 -32.92
CA ILE A 201 16.03 -31.96 -32.15
C ILE A 201 15.25 -32.35 -30.90
N SER A 202 14.95 -33.64 -30.76
CA SER A 202 14.24 -34.20 -29.60
C SER A 202 15.21 -34.76 -28.54
N GLY A 203 14.79 -34.78 -27.26
CA GLY A 203 15.59 -35.37 -26.16
C GLY A 203 16.56 -34.43 -25.43
N VAL A 204 16.66 -33.17 -25.83
CA VAL A 204 17.46 -32.16 -25.10
C VAL A 204 16.67 -31.61 -23.91
N ASP A 205 17.17 -31.83 -22.69
CA ASP A 205 16.59 -31.27 -21.46
C ASP A 205 17.00 -29.80 -21.30
N THR A 206 16.11 -28.89 -21.71
CA THR A 206 16.34 -27.42 -21.72
C THR A 206 16.38 -26.78 -20.32
N ARG A 207 16.28 -27.59 -19.26
CA ARG A 207 16.32 -27.14 -17.85
C ARG A 207 17.70 -27.28 -17.22
N LYS A 208 18.64 -27.93 -17.91
CA LYS A 208 20.03 -28.05 -17.45
C LYS A 208 20.77 -26.72 -17.65
N PRO A 209 21.93 -26.54 -16.99
CA PRO A 209 22.78 -25.37 -17.22
C PRO A 209 23.04 -25.13 -18.71
N THR A 210 23.13 -23.85 -19.08
CA THR A 210 23.17 -23.39 -20.48
C THR A 210 24.25 -24.09 -21.30
N TYR A 211 25.45 -24.27 -20.75
CA TYR A 211 26.56 -24.94 -21.43
C TYR A 211 26.24 -26.40 -21.81
N ASN A 212 25.47 -27.11 -20.97
CA ASN A 212 25.08 -28.51 -21.20
C ASN A 212 23.99 -28.59 -22.27
N VAL A 213 23.01 -27.69 -22.22
CA VAL A 213 21.96 -27.58 -23.25
C VAL A 213 22.60 -27.30 -24.61
N PHE A 214 23.52 -26.33 -24.67
CA PHE A 214 24.23 -25.99 -25.90
C PHE A 214 25.07 -27.17 -26.41
N GLY A 215 25.89 -27.79 -25.55
CA GLY A 215 26.71 -28.95 -25.92
C GLY A 215 25.90 -30.13 -26.45
N LYS A 216 24.78 -30.48 -25.79
CA LYS A 216 23.88 -31.54 -26.26
C LYS A 216 23.17 -31.19 -27.56
N THR A 217 22.85 -29.91 -27.76
CA THR A 217 22.24 -29.45 -29.00
C THR A 217 23.22 -29.56 -30.15
N LEU A 218 24.50 -29.20 -29.95
CA LEU A 218 25.56 -29.38 -30.94
C LEU A 218 25.78 -30.86 -31.29
N ILE A 219 25.76 -31.75 -30.28
CA ILE A 219 25.85 -33.21 -30.50
C ILE A 219 24.65 -33.72 -31.32
N GLY A 220 23.48 -33.11 -31.17
CA GLY A 220 22.25 -33.47 -31.90
C GLY A 220 22.14 -32.89 -33.31
N LEU A 221 23.03 -31.98 -33.74
CA LEU A 221 22.98 -31.36 -35.07
C LEU A 221 23.07 -32.35 -36.24
N PRO A 222 23.87 -33.44 -36.19
CA PRO A 222 23.90 -34.42 -37.29
C PRO A 222 22.58 -35.16 -37.51
N HIS A 223 21.65 -35.11 -36.55
CA HIS A 223 20.34 -35.76 -36.60
C HIS A 223 19.21 -34.79 -37.02
N THR A 224 19.55 -33.61 -37.55
CA THR A 224 18.55 -32.65 -38.04
C THR A 224 18.16 -32.99 -39.47
N GLU A 225 16.87 -33.23 -39.73
CA GLU A 225 16.34 -33.41 -41.07
C GLU A 225 16.07 -32.05 -41.73
N ILE A 226 16.38 -31.89 -43.03
CA ILE A 226 16.22 -30.63 -43.78
C ILE A 226 14.73 -30.33 -44.06
N ASP A 227 13.86 -31.36 -44.01
CA ASP A 227 12.43 -31.26 -44.32
C ASP A 227 11.56 -30.68 -43.18
N VAL A 228 12.18 -30.21 -42.10
CA VAL A 228 11.55 -29.58 -40.91
C VAL A 228 10.61 -28.40 -41.26
N VAL A 229 10.65 -27.86 -42.49
CA VAL A 229 9.80 -26.75 -42.92
C VAL A 229 8.61 -27.19 -43.81
N PHE A 230 8.67 -28.32 -44.52
CA PHE A 230 7.69 -28.60 -45.61
C PHE A 230 7.06 -30.00 -45.66
N GLU A 231 7.59 -31.04 -45.01
CA GLU A 231 6.88 -32.32 -44.83
C GLU A 231 7.03 -32.86 -43.40
N SER A 232 5.97 -33.50 -42.88
CA SER A 232 5.77 -33.80 -41.46
C SER A 232 6.84 -34.74 -40.86
N PRO A 233 7.66 -34.22 -39.93
CA PRO A 233 7.57 -34.68 -38.54
C PRO A 233 7.60 -33.49 -37.54
N VAL A 234 7.00 -32.35 -37.89
CA VAL A 234 7.05 -31.16 -37.04
C VAL A 234 6.15 -31.32 -35.82
N LYS A 235 6.71 -31.13 -34.62
CA LYS A 235 5.93 -31.09 -33.39
C LYS A 235 5.03 -29.85 -33.39
N ILE A 236 3.75 -30.05 -33.70
CA ILE A 236 2.72 -29.01 -33.70
C ILE A 236 2.10 -28.80 -32.31
N LEU A 237 1.44 -27.67 -32.11
CA LEU A 237 0.80 -27.30 -30.84
C LEU A 237 -0.31 -28.26 -30.39
N LYS A 238 -1.06 -28.84 -31.34
CA LYS A 238 -2.26 -29.66 -31.13
C LYS A 238 -3.45 -28.87 -30.54
N HIS A 239 -4.47 -29.59 -30.05
CA HIS A 239 -5.74 -29.02 -29.63
C HIS A 239 -5.61 -28.09 -28.41
N VAL A 240 -6.03 -26.84 -28.56
CA VAL A 240 -6.16 -25.85 -27.48
C VAL A 240 -7.66 -25.66 -27.17
N PRO A 241 -8.12 -25.87 -25.93
CA PRO A 241 -9.53 -25.73 -25.60
C PRO A 241 -10.00 -24.27 -25.74
N SER A 242 -11.18 -24.06 -26.34
CA SER A 242 -11.80 -22.74 -26.49
C SER A 242 -12.44 -22.27 -25.17
N GLY A 243 -12.26 -20.98 -24.86
CA GLY A 243 -12.89 -20.27 -23.75
C GLY A 243 -12.22 -20.44 -22.37
N LEU A 244 -12.70 -19.68 -21.38
CA LEU A 244 -12.17 -19.66 -20.01
C LEU A 244 -12.72 -20.83 -19.17
N ARG A 245 -12.26 -22.06 -19.44
CA ARG A 245 -12.81 -23.28 -18.80
C ARG A 245 -12.26 -23.56 -17.39
N GLN A 246 -11.19 -22.88 -17.00
CA GLN A 246 -10.46 -23.11 -15.75
C GLN A 246 -10.68 -22.01 -14.70
N ILE A 247 -11.78 -21.25 -14.81
CA ILE A 247 -12.19 -20.31 -13.76
C ILE A 247 -12.65 -21.11 -12.54
N LYS A 248 -11.72 -21.37 -11.64
CA LYS A 248 -11.91 -22.12 -10.40
C LYS A 248 -10.98 -21.52 -9.35
N PRO A 249 -11.40 -21.44 -8.09
CA PRO A 249 -10.50 -21.05 -7.01
C PRO A 249 -9.29 -22.01 -6.96
N PRO A 250 -8.07 -21.48 -6.73
CA PRO A 250 -6.90 -22.33 -6.55
C PRO A 250 -7.11 -23.22 -5.32
N LYS A 251 -6.99 -24.53 -5.51
CA LYS A 251 -6.97 -25.49 -4.40
C LYS A 251 -5.57 -25.56 -3.82
N PHE A 252 -5.39 -25.12 -2.59
CA PHE A 252 -4.13 -25.21 -1.88
C PHE A 252 -4.34 -25.84 -0.51
N ASP A 253 -3.40 -26.69 -0.13
CA ASP A 253 -3.34 -27.34 1.17
C ASP A 253 -2.02 -26.97 1.85
N ALA A 254 -1.93 -27.14 3.18
CA ALA A 254 -0.71 -26.84 3.94
C ALA A 254 0.51 -27.60 3.41
N GLU A 255 0.29 -28.79 2.85
CA GLU A 255 1.32 -29.60 2.21
C GLU A 255 1.89 -28.93 0.96
N ILE A 256 1.06 -28.48 0.01
CA ILE A 256 1.54 -27.74 -1.18
C ILE A 256 2.35 -26.52 -0.75
N LEU A 257 1.91 -25.80 0.28
CA LEU A 257 2.62 -24.63 0.80
C LEU A 257 4.02 -24.99 1.32
N SER A 258 4.16 -26.10 2.03
CA SER A 258 5.47 -26.60 2.48
C SER A 258 6.38 -27.06 1.34
N LEU A 259 5.81 -27.68 0.29
CA LEU A 259 6.55 -28.14 -0.87
C LEU A 259 7.02 -26.97 -1.75
N MET A 260 6.22 -25.90 -1.84
CA MET A 260 6.55 -24.73 -2.65
C MET A 260 7.51 -23.76 -1.95
N SER A 261 7.64 -23.81 -0.62
CA SER A 261 8.38 -22.80 0.15
C SER A 261 9.84 -22.67 -0.25
N SER A 262 10.46 -23.74 -0.75
CA SER A 262 11.84 -23.74 -1.22
C SER A 262 12.03 -23.01 -2.56
N TYR A 263 11.01 -22.97 -3.41
CA TYR A 263 11.06 -22.34 -4.74
C TYR A 263 10.46 -20.92 -4.75
N LEU A 264 9.53 -20.65 -3.83
CA LEU A 264 8.77 -19.41 -3.75
C LEU A 264 9.64 -18.14 -3.65
N PRO A 265 10.72 -18.09 -2.84
CA PRO A 265 11.57 -16.89 -2.75
C PRO A 265 12.20 -16.49 -4.09
N GLY A 266 12.70 -17.45 -4.88
CA GLY A 266 13.32 -17.17 -6.17
C GLY A 266 12.33 -16.70 -7.22
N ILE A 267 11.16 -17.33 -7.26
CA ILE A 267 10.06 -16.90 -8.13
C ILE A 267 9.61 -15.49 -7.76
N LEU A 268 9.45 -15.19 -6.47
CA LEU A 268 9.01 -13.88 -5.98
C LEU A 268 10.02 -12.78 -6.32
N ILE A 269 11.31 -13.01 -6.03
CA ILE A 269 12.37 -12.04 -6.29
C ILE A 269 12.45 -11.73 -7.78
N ILE A 270 12.44 -12.76 -8.64
CA ILE A 270 12.52 -12.55 -10.08
C ILE A 270 11.27 -11.86 -10.62
N LEU A 271 10.07 -12.26 -10.16
CA LEU A 271 8.80 -11.62 -10.54
C LEU A 271 8.82 -10.12 -10.26
N ILE A 272 9.28 -9.74 -9.05
CA ILE A 272 9.33 -8.35 -8.59
C ILE A 272 10.42 -7.57 -9.34
N LEU A 273 11.63 -8.12 -9.44
CA LEU A 273 12.78 -7.43 -10.03
C LEU A 273 12.61 -7.21 -11.52
N GLU A 274 12.16 -8.23 -12.25
CA GLU A 274 11.90 -8.13 -13.69
C GLU A 274 10.87 -7.02 -13.94
N HIS A 275 9.80 -6.98 -13.14
CA HIS A 275 8.76 -5.96 -13.28
C HIS A 275 9.27 -4.53 -13.04
N ILE A 276 9.91 -4.28 -11.89
CA ILE A 276 10.34 -2.94 -11.49
C ILE A 276 11.43 -2.43 -12.45
N ALA A 277 12.36 -3.29 -12.86
CA ALA A 277 13.40 -2.96 -13.82
C ALA A 277 12.81 -2.49 -15.16
N ILE A 278 11.84 -3.22 -15.70
CA ILE A 278 11.17 -2.85 -16.96
C ILE A 278 10.40 -1.55 -16.79
N ALA A 279 9.58 -1.44 -15.75
CA ALA A 279 8.77 -0.25 -15.51
C ALA A 279 9.63 1.01 -15.45
N LYS A 280 10.71 1.00 -14.66
CA LYS A 280 11.65 2.13 -14.57
C LYS A 280 12.42 2.40 -15.85
N SER A 281 12.85 1.36 -16.55
CA SER A 281 13.58 1.52 -17.82
C SER A 281 12.72 2.29 -18.83
N PHE A 282 11.46 1.90 -18.99
CA PHE A 282 10.52 2.60 -19.88
C PHE A 282 10.05 3.96 -19.33
N GLY A 283 9.94 4.11 -18.00
CA GLY A 283 9.76 5.40 -17.35
C GLY A 283 10.86 6.39 -17.72
N ARG A 284 12.12 5.94 -17.72
CA ARG A 284 13.27 6.75 -18.12
C ARG A 284 13.29 7.06 -19.61
N ILE A 285 13.00 6.06 -20.46
CA ILE A 285 12.97 6.23 -21.93
C ILE A 285 11.88 7.23 -22.33
N ASN A 286 10.70 7.17 -21.70
CA ASN A 286 9.54 7.97 -22.06
C ASN A 286 9.29 9.15 -21.11
N SER A 287 10.27 9.51 -20.28
CA SER A 287 10.25 10.67 -19.38
C SER A 287 9.05 10.75 -18.43
N TYR A 288 8.74 9.65 -17.73
CA TYR A 288 7.75 9.65 -16.63
C TYR A 288 8.25 8.89 -15.40
N SER A 289 7.79 9.28 -14.22
CA SER A 289 8.17 8.64 -12.96
C SER A 289 7.34 7.39 -12.68
N VAL A 290 8.00 6.32 -12.24
CA VAL A 290 7.36 5.07 -11.80
C VAL A 290 7.45 4.96 -10.29
N ASN A 291 6.35 4.62 -9.62
CA ASN A 291 6.32 4.37 -8.19
C ASN A 291 6.43 2.85 -7.91
N PRO A 292 7.54 2.36 -7.34
CA PRO A 292 7.74 0.92 -7.14
C PRO A 292 6.71 0.29 -6.20
N SER A 293 6.30 0.98 -5.12
CA SER A 293 5.30 0.43 -4.19
C SER A 293 3.94 0.25 -4.86
N GLN A 294 3.56 1.18 -5.74
CA GLN A 294 2.31 1.09 -6.49
C GLN A 294 2.38 0.01 -7.58
N GLU A 295 3.53 -0.14 -8.24
CA GLU A 295 3.79 -1.25 -9.17
C GLU A 295 3.70 -2.61 -8.48
N LEU A 296 4.17 -2.74 -7.23
CA LEU A 296 4.02 -3.95 -6.40
C LEU A 296 2.55 -4.28 -6.09
N ILE A 297 1.73 -3.27 -5.77
CA ILE A 297 0.28 -3.44 -5.61
C ILE A 297 -0.34 -3.94 -6.91
N ALA A 298 0.05 -3.35 -8.05
CA ALA A 298 -0.50 -3.71 -9.35
C ALA A 298 -0.19 -5.17 -9.73
N ILE A 299 1.08 -5.60 -9.64
CA ILE A 299 1.45 -7.00 -9.96
C ILE A 299 0.96 -7.98 -8.89
N GLY A 300 0.91 -7.57 -7.63
CA GLY A 300 0.42 -8.40 -6.53
C GLY A 300 -1.06 -8.72 -6.71
N THR A 301 -1.87 -7.69 -6.97
CA THR A 301 -3.30 -7.83 -7.27
C THR A 301 -3.53 -8.66 -8.54
N THR A 302 -2.74 -8.42 -9.58
CA THR A 302 -2.85 -9.14 -10.86
C THR A 302 -2.60 -10.64 -10.69
N ASN A 303 -1.56 -11.04 -9.95
CA ASN A 303 -1.24 -12.45 -9.73
C ASN A 303 -2.16 -13.12 -8.71
N ALA A 304 -2.54 -12.41 -7.64
CA ALA A 304 -3.49 -12.93 -6.65
C ALA A 304 -4.86 -13.21 -7.28
N LEU A 305 -5.41 -12.26 -8.03
CA LEU A 305 -6.68 -12.44 -8.75
C LEU A 305 -6.53 -13.40 -9.94
N GLY A 306 -5.39 -13.39 -10.63
CA GLY A 306 -5.10 -14.30 -11.74
C GLY A 306 -5.20 -15.77 -11.37
N SER A 307 -4.83 -16.14 -10.15
CA SER A 307 -4.93 -17.53 -9.67
C SER A 307 -6.35 -18.13 -9.80
N PHE A 308 -7.40 -17.31 -9.71
CA PHE A 308 -8.81 -17.73 -9.84
C PHE A 308 -9.24 -18.01 -11.29
N PHE A 309 -8.47 -17.50 -12.27
CA PHE A 309 -8.71 -17.71 -13.70
C PHE A 309 -7.81 -18.81 -14.27
N GLY A 310 -7.10 -19.54 -13.42
CA GLY A 310 -6.07 -20.49 -13.86
C GLY A 310 -4.83 -19.80 -14.44
N ALA A 311 -4.55 -18.54 -14.07
CA ALA A 311 -3.28 -17.92 -14.41
C ALA A 311 -2.16 -18.45 -13.51
N TYR A 312 -0.97 -18.61 -14.08
CA TYR A 312 0.26 -18.81 -13.32
C TYR A 312 1.00 -17.47 -13.18
N PRO A 313 2.07 -17.37 -12.36
CA PRO A 313 2.77 -16.11 -12.13
C PRO A 313 3.11 -15.36 -13.43
N THR A 314 2.80 -14.08 -13.44
CA THR A 314 3.02 -13.15 -14.54
C THR A 314 3.78 -11.91 -14.09
N THR A 315 4.55 -11.34 -15.01
CA THR A 315 5.34 -10.13 -14.77
C THR A 315 5.44 -9.29 -16.05
N GLY A 316 6.08 -8.12 -15.98
CA GLY A 316 6.33 -7.27 -17.14
C GLY A 316 7.19 -7.97 -18.18
N SER A 317 6.87 -7.79 -19.47
CA SER A 317 7.73 -8.30 -20.56
C SER A 317 8.40 -7.17 -21.31
N PHE A 318 9.72 -7.22 -21.45
CA PHE A 318 10.49 -6.23 -22.20
C PHE A 318 10.00 -6.08 -23.65
N VAL A 319 9.79 -7.19 -24.36
CA VAL A 319 9.47 -7.19 -25.79
C VAL A 319 8.09 -6.62 -26.05
N ARG A 320 7.09 -7.06 -25.28
CA ARG A 320 5.71 -6.55 -25.39
C ARG A 320 5.63 -5.08 -25.03
N THR A 321 6.33 -4.67 -23.97
CA THR A 321 6.42 -3.29 -23.51
C THR A 321 7.09 -2.40 -24.56
N ALA A 322 8.17 -2.86 -25.20
CA ALA A 322 8.85 -2.13 -26.27
C ALA A 322 7.92 -1.88 -27.46
N ILE A 323 7.16 -2.89 -27.87
CA ILE A 323 6.21 -2.79 -28.99
C ILE A 323 5.06 -1.85 -28.64
N LYS A 324 4.46 -2.01 -27.46
CA LYS A 324 3.38 -1.15 -26.96
C LYS A 324 3.84 0.31 -26.87
N SER A 325 5.07 0.54 -26.40
CA SER A 325 5.67 1.86 -26.31
C SER A 325 5.92 2.50 -27.67
N LYS A 326 6.54 1.77 -28.60
CA LYS A 326 6.75 2.21 -29.99
C LYS A 326 5.45 2.45 -30.77
N SER A 327 4.37 1.81 -30.36
CA SER A 327 3.02 2.01 -30.92
C SER A 327 2.34 3.29 -30.43
N GLY A 328 3.02 4.11 -29.60
CA GLY A 328 2.53 5.42 -29.19
C GLY A 328 1.55 5.41 -28.02
N VAL A 329 1.61 4.40 -27.14
CA VAL A 329 0.68 4.28 -26.00
C VAL A 329 0.69 5.54 -25.11
N ARG A 330 -0.51 5.98 -24.73
CA ARG A 330 -0.70 7.19 -23.91
C ARG A 330 -1.17 6.87 -22.50
N THR A 331 -1.88 5.76 -22.29
CA THR A 331 -2.44 5.39 -20.99
C THR A 331 -2.26 3.90 -20.68
N PRO A 332 -2.19 3.50 -19.38
CA PRO A 332 -2.18 2.08 -19.00
C PRO A 332 -3.39 1.29 -19.52
N LEU A 333 -4.54 1.94 -19.71
CA LEU A 333 -5.80 1.35 -20.21
C LEU A 333 -5.67 0.67 -21.57
N ALA A 334 -4.60 0.91 -22.32
CA ALA A 334 -4.29 0.15 -23.54
C ALA A 334 -4.23 -1.38 -23.29
N GLY A 335 -3.94 -1.81 -22.05
CA GLY A 335 -3.99 -3.22 -21.65
C GLY A 335 -5.36 -3.88 -21.81
N ILE A 336 -6.46 -3.13 -21.65
CA ILE A 336 -7.82 -3.64 -21.85
C ILE A 336 -8.02 -4.10 -23.30
N PHE A 337 -7.54 -3.33 -24.27
CA PHE A 337 -7.64 -3.70 -25.69
C PHE A 337 -6.79 -4.94 -26.02
N SER A 338 -5.61 -5.08 -25.40
CA SER A 338 -4.84 -6.33 -25.47
C SER A 338 -5.62 -7.50 -24.88
N GLY A 339 -6.30 -7.30 -23.75
CA GLY A 339 -7.11 -8.33 -23.08
C GLY A 339 -8.30 -8.78 -23.92
N ILE A 340 -9.03 -7.84 -24.52
CA ILE A 340 -10.13 -8.11 -25.47
C ILE A 340 -9.63 -8.95 -26.65
N TRP A 341 -8.46 -8.61 -27.19
CA TRP A 341 -7.87 -9.35 -28.30
C TRP A 341 -7.48 -10.77 -27.91
N VAL A 342 -6.86 -10.95 -26.74
CA VAL A 342 -6.48 -12.28 -26.22
C VAL A 342 -7.72 -13.14 -25.94
N ILE A 343 -8.78 -12.59 -25.36
CA ILE A 343 -10.05 -13.29 -25.18
C ILE A 343 -10.65 -13.68 -26.53
N SER A 344 -10.71 -12.75 -27.47
CA SER A 344 -11.25 -13.03 -28.81
C SER A 344 -10.48 -14.17 -29.46
N ALA A 345 -9.15 -14.18 -29.33
CA ALA A 345 -8.31 -15.26 -29.83
C ALA A 345 -8.56 -16.60 -29.14
N LEU A 346 -8.80 -16.60 -27.83
CA LEU A 346 -9.13 -17.79 -27.05
C LEU A 346 -10.49 -18.42 -27.44
N TYR A 347 -11.44 -17.61 -27.94
CA TYR A 347 -12.74 -18.11 -28.39
C TYR A 347 -12.78 -18.48 -29.87
N PHE A 348 -12.18 -17.67 -30.74
CA PHE A 348 -12.33 -17.78 -32.19
C PHE A 348 -11.10 -18.38 -32.91
N LEU A 349 -9.88 -18.19 -32.39
CA LEU A 349 -8.64 -18.57 -33.08
C LEU A 349 -8.04 -19.91 -32.61
N THR A 350 -8.62 -20.58 -31.60
CA THR A 350 -8.09 -21.86 -31.11
C THR A 350 -8.05 -23.00 -32.14
N PRO A 351 -8.95 -23.11 -33.14
CA PRO A 351 -8.80 -24.10 -34.19
C PRO A 351 -7.56 -23.84 -35.06
N ALA A 352 -7.23 -22.57 -35.30
CA ALA A 352 -6.05 -22.18 -36.08
C ALA A 352 -4.74 -22.49 -35.34
N PHE A 353 -4.74 -22.41 -34.00
CA PHE A 353 -3.55 -22.70 -33.18
C PHE A 353 -3.06 -24.15 -33.32
N TYR A 354 -3.93 -25.08 -33.73
CA TYR A 354 -3.58 -26.49 -33.91
C TYR A 354 -2.36 -26.70 -34.82
N TYR A 355 -2.26 -25.88 -35.88
CA TYR A 355 -1.25 -26.01 -36.93
C TYR A 355 0.07 -25.30 -36.63
N ILE A 356 0.20 -24.60 -35.49
CA ILE A 356 1.40 -23.82 -35.18
C ILE A 356 2.60 -24.76 -34.92
N PRO A 357 3.70 -24.63 -35.68
CA PRO A 357 4.94 -25.36 -35.42
C PRO A 357 5.65 -24.90 -34.15
N ASP A 358 6.20 -25.85 -33.37
CA ASP A 358 7.06 -25.51 -32.22
C ASP A 358 8.34 -24.76 -32.63
N ALA A 359 8.85 -24.98 -33.85
CA ALA A 359 10.00 -24.26 -34.41
C ALA A 359 9.70 -22.77 -34.65
N THR A 360 8.49 -22.43 -35.11
CA THR A 360 8.06 -21.03 -35.27
C THR A 360 7.98 -20.33 -33.92
N LEU A 361 7.46 -21.00 -32.88
CA LEU A 361 7.44 -20.48 -31.53
C LEU A 361 8.87 -20.26 -30.98
N ALA A 362 9.78 -21.21 -31.22
CA ALA A 362 11.19 -21.09 -30.83
C ALA A 362 11.87 -19.90 -31.52
N ALA A 363 11.65 -19.70 -32.82
CA ALA A 363 12.20 -18.58 -33.59
C ALA A 363 11.73 -17.22 -33.05
N VAL A 364 10.42 -17.10 -32.74
CA VAL A 364 9.86 -15.88 -32.15
C VAL A 364 10.51 -15.56 -30.80
N ILE A 365 10.77 -16.57 -29.96
CA ILE A 365 11.43 -16.38 -28.67
C ILE A 365 12.88 -15.92 -28.84
N ILE A 366 13.65 -16.56 -29.74
CA ILE A 366 15.05 -16.20 -29.99
C ILE A 366 15.14 -14.75 -30.49
N HIS A 367 14.35 -14.39 -31.50
CA HIS A 367 14.33 -13.02 -32.03
C HIS A 367 13.97 -11.98 -30.96
N ALA A 368 12.97 -12.29 -30.13
CA ALA A 368 12.51 -11.41 -29.06
C ALA A 368 13.59 -11.13 -28.01
N VAL A 369 14.47 -12.10 -27.75
CA VAL A 369 15.41 -12.06 -26.62
C VAL A 369 16.80 -11.54 -27.01
N LEU A 370 17.22 -11.69 -28.27
CA LEU A 370 18.52 -11.21 -28.75
C LEU A 370 18.71 -9.69 -28.59
N GLY A 371 17.62 -8.92 -28.68
CA GLY A 371 17.65 -7.47 -28.45
C GLY A 371 17.91 -7.04 -27.00
N LEU A 372 17.92 -7.98 -26.05
CA LEU A 372 18.14 -7.72 -24.62
C LEU A 372 19.61 -7.91 -24.19
N VAL A 373 20.45 -8.46 -25.06
CA VAL A 373 21.87 -8.66 -24.78
C VAL A 373 22.57 -7.29 -24.75
N SER A 374 23.29 -7.00 -23.66
CA SER A 374 23.98 -5.71 -23.51
C SER A 374 24.98 -5.49 -24.67
N PRO A 375 24.92 -4.35 -25.38
CA PRO A 375 25.78 -4.09 -26.52
C PRO A 375 27.23 -3.85 -26.10
N LEU A 376 28.18 -4.17 -26.99
CA LEU A 376 29.61 -4.07 -26.69
C LEU A 376 30.09 -2.63 -26.36
N SER A 377 29.38 -1.61 -26.86
CA SER A 377 29.61 -0.21 -26.55
C SER A 377 29.33 0.13 -25.08
N TYR A 378 28.26 -0.44 -24.51
CA TYR A 378 27.90 -0.29 -23.10
C TYR A 378 28.99 -0.89 -22.20
N LEU A 379 29.49 -2.08 -22.52
CA LEU A 379 30.52 -2.76 -21.74
C LEU A 379 31.84 -1.97 -21.69
N LYS A 380 32.24 -1.37 -22.83
CA LYS A 380 33.42 -0.48 -22.88
C LYS A 380 33.24 0.76 -22.00
N LYS A 381 32.04 1.35 -21.96
CA LYS A 381 31.72 2.48 -21.10
C LYS A 381 31.77 2.09 -19.63
N LEU A 382 31.13 0.97 -19.26
CA LEU A 382 31.10 0.46 -17.89
C LEU A 382 32.50 0.20 -17.33
N LEU A 383 33.38 -0.42 -18.12
CA LEU A 383 34.76 -0.70 -17.72
C LEU A 383 35.61 0.57 -17.53
N ARG A 384 35.33 1.63 -18.30
CA ARG A 384 36.00 2.95 -18.15
C ARG A 384 35.47 3.75 -16.96
N THR A 385 34.18 3.62 -16.63
CA THR A 385 33.55 4.33 -15.51
C THR A 385 33.91 3.69 -14.16
N GLN A 386 33.58 2.42 -13.95
CA GLN A 386 33.85 1.72 -12.69
C GLN A 386 34.13 0.24 -12.95
N ARG A 387 35.40 -0.17 -12.78
CA ARG A 387 35.83 -1.56 -13.04
C ARG A 387 35.07 -2.59 -12.20
N MET A 388 34.74 -2.28 -10.95
CA MET A 388 34.01 -3.19 -10.06
C MET A 388 32.61 -3.52 -10.60
N ASP A 389 31.95 -2.58 -11.25
CA ASP A 389 30.59 -2.76 -11.79
C ASP A 389 30.61 -3.67 -13.02
N PHE A 390 31.66 -3.55 -13.84
CA PHE A 390 31.92 -4.49 -14.93
C PHE A 390 32.14 -5.92 -14.43
N PHE A 391 32.90 -6.10 -13.34
CA PHE A 391 33.12 -7.43 -12.75
C PHE A 391 31.84 -8.01 -12.15
N ILE A 392 30.99 -7.20 -11.52
CA ILE A 392 29.66 -7.62 -11.05
C ILE A 392 28.83 -8.12 -12.24
N TRP A 393 28.75 -7.34 -13.32
CA TRP A 393 28.04 -7.73 -14.54
C TRP A 393 28.58 -9.04 -15.13
N LEU A 394 29.90 -9.17 -15.26
CA LEU A 394 30.56 -10.35 -15.83
C LEU A 394 30.31 -11.60 -14.97
N LEU A 395 30.36 -11.44 -13.64
CA LEU A 395 30.09 -12.51 -12.68
C LEU A 395 28.67 -13.08 -12.88
N VAL A 396 27.66 -12.22 -13.03
CA VAL A 396 26.28 -12.66 -13.28
C VAL A 396 26.17 -13.48 -14.56
N VAL A 397 26.76 -12.98 -15.66
CA VAL A 397 26.69 -13.65 -16.97
C VAL A 397 27.36 -15.02 -16.92
N ILE A 398 28.55 -15.11 -16.31
CA ILE A 398 29.27 -16.38 -16.16
C ILE A 398 28.44 -17.37 -15.33
N ILE A 399 27.96 -16.96 -14.15
CA ILE A 399 27.18 -17.86 -13.28
C ILE A 399 25.89 -18.31 -13.97
N SER A 400 25.23 -17.43 -14.73
CA SER A 400 24.01 -17.77 -15.49
C SER A 400 24.27 -18.84 -16.57
N ILE A 401 25.47 -18.87 -17.17
CA ILE A 401 25.83 -19.86 -18.19
C ILE A 401 26.17 -21.22 -17.56
N PHE A 402 26.95 -21.23 -16.48
CA PHE A 402 27.48 -22.44 -15.86
C PHE A 402 26.56 -23.07 -14.81
N PHE A 403 25.69 -22.29 -14.19
CA PHE A 403 24.73 -22.74 -13.20
C PHE A 403 23.32 -22.41 -13.68
N THR A 404 22.59 -21.64 -12.89
CA THR A 404 21.24 -21.19 -13.16
C THR A 404 21.16 -19.68 -12.90
N VAL A 405 20.23 -19.05 -13.61
CA VAL A 405 20.14 -17.58 -13.68
C VAL A 405 19.77 -16.97 -12.31
N ASP A 406 18.99 -17.69 -11.51
CA ASP A 406 18.62 -17.33 -10.13
C ASP A 406 19.84 -17.25 -9.20
N ILE A 407 20.73 -18.25 -9.22
CA ILE A 407 21.99 -18.23 -8.47
C ILE A 407 22.86 -17.05 -8.90
N GLY A 408 22.86 -16.73 -10.19
CA GLY A 408 23.59 -15.57 -10.74
C GLY A 408 23.18 -14.25 -10.09
N ILE A 409 21.88 -14.02 -9.87
CA ILE A 409 21.39 -12.81 -9.20
C ILE A 409 21.83 -12.79 -7.73
N TYR A 410 21.63 -13.90 -7.00
CA TYR A 410 21.92 -13.92 -5.56
C TYR A 410 23.39 -13.65 -5.25
N VAL A 411 24.29 -14.31 -5.98
CA VAL A 411 25.73 -14.16 -5.79
C VAL A 411 26.16 -12.72 -6.11
N ALA A 412 25.64 -12.14 -7.18
CA ALA A 412 26.00 -10.78 -7.57
C ALA A 412 25.41 -9.70 -6.66
N ALA A 413 24.18 -9.88 -6.17
CA ALA A 413 23.58 -8.99 -5.18
C ALA A 413 24.35 -9.05 -3.85
N ALA A 414 24.70 -10.25 -3.38
CA ALA A 414 25.52 -10.42 -2.19
C ALA A 414 26.92 -9.81 -2.35
N PHE A 415 27.55 -9.98 -3.52
CA PHE A 415 28.85 -9.40 -3.81
C PHE A 415 28.79 -7.86 -3.89
N ALA A 416 27.74 -7.30 -4.49
CA ALA A 416 27.53 -5.86 -4.52
C ALA A 416 27.30 -5.28 -3.11
N LEU A 417 26.49 -5.94 -2.29
CA LEU A 417 26.26 -5.54 -0.90
C LEU A 417 27.57 -5.58 -0.10
N LEU A 418 28.38 -6.63 -0.29
CA LEU A 418 29.68 -6.75 0.36
C LEU A 418 30.60 -5.57 0.00
N ILE A 419 30.65 -5.17 -1.28
CA ILE A 419 31.45 -4.02 -1.72
C ILE A 419 30.99 -2.72 -1.03
N VAL A 420 29.67 -2.51 -0.93
CA VAL A 420 29.10 -1.34 -0.24
C VAL A 420 29.45 -1.35 1.25
N LEU A 421 29.27 -2.50 1.92
CA LEU A 421 29.62 -2.65 3.34
C LEU A 421 31.11 -2.40 3.60
N ILE A 422 32.00 -2.91 2.75
CA ILE A 422 33.44 -2.65 2.86
C ILE A 422 33.73 -1.15 2.73
N ARG A 423 33.14 -0.48 1.72
CA ARG A 423 33.30 0.97 1.53
C ARG A 423 32.78 1.78 2.72
N MET A 424 31.62 1.41 3.27
CA MET A 424 31.04 2.06 4.45
C MET A 424 31.88 1.82 5.71
N SER A 425 32.47 0.63 5.89
CA SER A 425 33.29 0.27 7.06
C SER A 425 34.66 0.97 7.12
N ARG A 426 35.16 1.45 5.98
CA ARG A 426 36.48 2.10 5.84
C ARG A 426 36.33 3.51 5.25
N PRO A 427 35.57 4.42 5.92
CA PRO A 427 35.41 5.78 5.44
C PRO A 427 36.73 6.56 5.54
N LYS A 428 36.90 7.58 4.70
CA LYS A 428 37.98 8.54 4.87
C LYS A 428 37.72 9.41 6.11
N CYS A 429 38.77 9.67 6.86
CA CYS A 429 38.75 10.48 8.08
C CYS A 429 40.12 11.13 8.18
N ASP A 430 40.29 12.21 7.45
CA ASP A 430 41.60 12.81 7.21
C ASP A 430 41.73 14.09 8.06
N PRO A 431 42.92 14.33 8.64
CA PRO A 431 43.18 15.56 9.37
C PRO A 431 43.27 16.72 8.38
N LEU A 432 42.80 17.91 8.76
CA LEU A 432 42.74 19.08 7.90
C LEU A 432 43.81 20.12 8.28
N GLY A 433 44.45 20.71 7.26
CA GLY A 433 45.30 21.90 7.38
C GLY A 433 44.70 23.10 6.65
N ARG A 434 45.16 24.32 6.94
CA ARG A 434 44.64 25.55 6.34
C ARG A 434 45.54 25.99 5.18
N ILE A 435 44.93 26.35 4.06
CA ILE A 435 45.59 27.00 2.94
C ILE A 435 44.99 28.40 2.81
N THR A 436 45.86 29.41 2.72
CA THR A 436 45.47 30.79 2.46
C THR A 436 45.73 31.10 0.99
N PHE A 437 44.69 31.49 0.26
CA PHE A 437 44.78 31.99 -1.11
C PHE A 437 44.88 33.51 -1.09
N SER A 438 45.97 34.04 -1.64
CA SER A 438 46.08 35.46 -1.98
C SER A 438 45.70 35.63 -3.45
N HIS A 439 44.47 36.05 -3.73
CA HIS A 439 44.07 36.35 -5.11
C HIS A 439 44.34 37.83 -5.43
N GLU A 440 45.24 38.11 -6.38
CA GLU A 440 45.28 39.42 -7.07
C GLU A 440 44.16 39.46 -8.12
N PHE A 441 42.92 39.72 -7.70
CA PHE A 441 41.89 40.13 -8.65
C PHE A 441 42.04 41.61 -8.94
N THR A 442 42.20 41.92 -10.23
CA THR A 442 42.33 43.27 -10.77
C THR A 442 41.15 44.15 -10.37
N THR A 443 41.47 45.38 -9.94
CA THR A 443 40.58 46.55 -9.79
C THR A 443 39.51 46.53 -8.68
N LYS A 444 39.92 46.42 -7.40
CA LYS A 444 39.53 47.33 -6.30
C LYS A 444 40.23 46.91 -5.00
N LYS A 445 40.35 47.84 -4.07
CA LYS A 445 41.36 47.95 -3.02
C LYS A 445 41.23 47.00 -1.81
N ASP A 446 40.55 45.87 -1.93
CA ASP A 446 40.33 44.94 -0.81
C ASP A 446 40.99 43.59 -1.09
N LYS A 447 42.16 43.37 -0.47
CA LYS A 447 42.80 42.07 -0.39
C LYS A 447 42.05 41.21 0.64
N GLU A 448 40.97 40.55 0.24
CA GLU A 448 40.37 39.52 1.08
C GLU A 448 41.14 38.20 0.91
N ASN A 449 41.73 37.73 2.01
CA ASN A 449 42.39 36.43 2.06
C ASN A 449 41.31 35.34 2.17
N PHE A 450 41.21 34.45 1.18
CA PHE A 450 40.33 33.28 1.24
C PHE A 450 41.06 32.11 1.89
N HIS A 451 40.41 31.43 2.83
CA HIS A 451 40.98 30.26 3.51
C HIS A 451 40.20 29.00 3.12
N ALA A 452 40.90 27.95 2.71
CA ALA A 452 40.31 26.62 2.53
C ALA A 452 41.02 25.60 3.43
N PHE A 453 40.27 24.60 3.89
CA PHE A 453 40.82 23.49 4.64
C PHE A 453 41.02 22.30 3.71
N VAL A 454 42.23 21.74 3.70
CA VAL A 454 42.64 20.64 2.80
C VAL A 454 43.18 19.48 3.63
N PRO A 455 42.91 18.21 3.25
CA PRO A 455 43.48 17.05 3.91
C PRO A 455 45.01 17.09 3.97
N LEU A 456 45.54 16.90 5.19
CA LEU A 456 46.94 16.64 5.46
C LEU A 456 47.26 15.21 5.02
N GLU A 457 47.60 15.01 3.74
CA GLU A 457 48.07 13.69 3.28
C GLU A 457 49.42 13.35 3.93
N GLU A 458 49.51 12.19 4.60
CA GLU A 458 50.74 11.74 5.28
C GLU A 458 51.90 11.37 4.32
N ASN A 459 51.72 11.38 2.98
CA ASN A 459 52.71 10.74 2.09
C ASN A 459 52.90 11.26 0.65
N ASN A 460 52.53 12.50 0.31
CA ASN A 460 52.85 13.06 -1.01
C ASN A 460 53.58 14.40 -0.90
N ASN A 461 54.92 14.36 -0.93
CA ASN A 461 55.81 15.49 -1.22
C ASN A 461 55.59 16.13 -2.62
N ASN A 462 54.54 15.74 -3.36
CA ASN A 462 54.32 16.10 -4.75
C ASN A 462 53.20 17.13 -4.99
N ILE A 463 52.49 17.59 -3.97
CA ILE A 463 51.58 18.73 -4.10
C ILE A 463 52.31 19.98 -3.63
N SER A 464 53.28 20.44 -4.41
CA SER A 464 53.80 21.81 -4.22
C SER A 464 52.75 22.78 -4.77
N PHE A 465 51.85 23.26 -3.91
CA PHE A 465 51.18 24.52 -4.17
C PHE A 465 52.27 25.59 -4.16
N LYS A 466 52.89 25.86 -5.32
CA LYS A 466 54.11 26.66 -5.45
C LYS A 466 53.97 28.10 -4.96
N ASP A 467 52.73 28.59 -4.80
CA ASP A 467 52.45 29.99 -4.46
C ASP A 467 51.56 30.19 -3.20
N ASN A 468 51.14 29.12 -2.50
CA ASN A 468 50.27 29.24 -1.32
C ASN A 468 50.95 28.73 -0.06
N THR A 469 50.99 29.57 0.98
CA THR A 469 51.51 29.18 2.30
C THR A 469 50.56 28.17 2.95
N PHE A 470 51.01 26.92 3.02
CA PHE A 470 50.34 25.88 3.80
C PHE A 470 50.55 26.15 5.29
N GLU A 471 49.47 26.44 6.02
CA GLU A 471 49.50 26.68 7.47
C GLU A 471 48.91 25.47 8.19
N SER A 472 49.76 24.74 8.93
CA SER A 472 49.28 23.74 9.88
C SER A 472 48.42 24.42 10.96
N PRO A 473 47.39 23.74 11.50
CA PRO A 473 46.61 24.28 12.61
C PRO A 473 47.51 24.72 13.78
N PRO A 474 47.07 25.69 14.60
CA PRO A 474 47.83 26.13 15.76
C PRO A 474 48.28 24.94 16.64
N PRO A 475 49.47 24.98 17.26
CA PRO A 475 49.96 23.89 18.10
C PRO A 475 48.94 23.50 19.18
N GLY A 476 48.52 22.23 19.18
CA GLY A 476 47.52 21.71 20.12
C GLY A 476 46.06 21.74 19.65
N VAL A 477 45.80 22.24 18.44
CA VAL A 477 44.49 22.20 17.78
C VAL A 477 44.51 21.16 16.66
N LEU A 478 43.57 20.23 16.65
CA LEU A 478 43.42 19.23 15.59
C LEU A 478 42.03 19.34 14.94
N ILE A 479 42.00 19.26 13.61
CA ILE A 479 40.76 19.34 12.84
C ILE A 479 40.61 18.05 12.04
N PHE A 480 39.48 17.36 12.19
CA PHE A 480 39.17 16.12 11.46
C PHE A 480 37.93 16.29 10.61
N GLN A 481 38.00 15.87 9.34
CA GLN A 481 36.84 15.73 8.49
C GLN A 481 36.30 14.32 8.52
N LEU A 482 35.05 14.15 8.97
CA LEU A 482 34.36 12.87 8.91
C LEU A 482 33.72 12.71 7.53
N GLY A 483 34.23 11.78 6.72
CA GLY A 483 33.80 11.62 5.32
C GLY A 483 32.50 10.82 5.11
N GLU A 484 31.89 10.29 6.16
CA GLU A 484 30.69 9.43 6.09
C GLU A 484 29.93 9.50 7.42
N SER A 485 28.73 8.90 7.48
CA SER A 485 27.90 8.82 8.68
C SER A 485 28.59 7.96 9.75
N LEU A 486 28.45 8.34 11.02
CA LEU A 486 29.08 7.62 12.13
C LEU A 486 28.13 6.55 12.67
N ILE A 487 28.34 5.32 12.22
CA ILE A 487 27.45 4.17 12.48
C ILE A 487 28.23 2.96 12.99
N TYR A 488 27.56 1.99 13.60
CA TYR A 488 28.19 0.82 14.23
C TYR A 488 29.18 0.08 13.31
N VAL A 489 28.99 0.12 11.98
CA VAL A 489 29.85 -0.52 10.99
C VAL A 489 31.24 0.11 10.88
N ASN A 490 31.35 1.44 11.07
CA ASN A 490 32.59 2.19 10.84
C ASN A 490 33.12 2.91 12.07
N ALA A 491 32.32 3.00 13.13
CA ALA A 491 32.62 3.86 14.27
C ALA A 491 33.94 3.46 14.96
N ASN A 492 34.25 2.16 15.11
CA ASN A 492 35.53 1.71 15.66
C ASN A 492 36.74 2.09 14.79
N HIS A 493 36.60 2.03 13.47
CA HIS A 493 37.68 2.42 12.57
C HIS A 493 37.97 3.93 12.68
N VAL A 494 36.93 4.74 12.77
CA VAL A 494 37.02 6.20 12.97
C VAL A 494 37.65 6.53 14.33
N LEU A 495 37.22 5.85 15.40
CA LEU A 495 37.79 5.95 16.76
C LEU A 495 39.31 5.72 16.75
N GLU A 496 39.74 4.58 16.21
CA GLU A 496 41.16 4.21 16.18
C GLU A 496 41.97 5.22 15.36
N LYS A 497 41.46 5.67 14.21
CA LYS A 497 42.18 6.62 13.35
C LYS A 497 42.34 7.97 14.04
N ILE A 498 41.31 8.49 14.68
CA ILE A 498 41.36 9.76 15.43
C ILE A 498 42.31 9.64 16.62
N ILE A 499 42.18 8.58 17.44
CA ILE A 499 43.02 8.41 18.63
C ILE A 499 44.49 8.22 18.24
N ASN A 500 44.79 7.34 17.28
CA ASN A 500 46.17 7.07 16.88
C ASN A 500 46.83 8.30 16.28
N TYR A 501 46.11 9.05 15.43
CA TYR A 501 46.62 10.30 14.87
C TYR A 501 46.85 11.35 15.97
N THR A 502 45.90 11.49 16.90
CA THR A 502 46.01 12.44 18.01
C THR A 502 47.20 12.10 18.91
N LYS A 503 47.35 10.84 19.32
CA LYS A 503 48.45 10.37 20.18
C LYS A 503 49.82 10.49 19.51
N LYS A 504 49.89 10.35 18.18
CA LYS A 504 51.13 10.51 17.40
C LYS A 504 51.58 11.98 17.33
N ASN A 505 50.64 12.92 17.28
CA ASN A 505 50.90 14.35 17.04
C ASN A 505 50.79 15.23 18.29
N THR A 506 50.39 14.70 19.44
CA THR A 506 50.22 15.46 20.69
C THR A 506 50.84 14.77 21.89
N ARG A 507 51.16 15.57 22.91
CA ARG A 507 51.90 15.13 24.09
C ARG A 507 51.03 14.32 25.05
N ASN A 508 51.50 13.13 25.42
CA ASN A 508 50.94 12.34 26.53
C ASN A 508 51.35 12.95 27.88
N MET A 509 50.37 13.20 28.74
CA MET A 509 50.53 13.78 30.08
C MET A 509 50.08 12.83 31.21
N GLN A 510 49.74 11.57 30.91
CA GLN A 510 49.40 10.58 31.94
C GLN A 510 50.53 10.40 32.97
N GLN A 511 50.12 10.22 34.24
CA GLN A 511 51.04 10.09 35.37
C GLN A 511 51.98 8.89 35.23
N LYS A 512 53.21 9.13 35.69
CA LYS A 512 54.35 8.21 35.71
C LYS A 512 54.03 6.96 36.54
N ALA A 513 54.37 5.77 36.05
CA ALA A 513 54.50 4.60 36.91
C ALA A 513 55.75 4.77 37.79
N GLU A 514 55.57 5.10 39.07
CA GLU A 514 56.68 5.31 40.01
C GLU A 514 57.38 4.00 40.39
N LYS A 515 56.68 2.86 40.34
CA LYS A 515 57.20 1.54 40.75
C LYS A 515 57.45 0.62 39.54
N LYS A 516 58.47 -0.25 39.67
CA LYS A 516 58.86 -1.24 38.63
C LYS A 516 57.74 -2.23 38.29
N GLY A 517 56.83 -2.51 39.23
CA GLY A 517 55.67 -3.40 39.05
C GLY A 517 54.52 -2.79 38.24
N ASP A 518 54.47 -1.46 38.12
CA ASP A 518 53.39 -0.74 37.43
C ASP A 518 53.70 -0.52 35.93
N ARG A 519 54.85 -1.03 35.45
CA ARG A 519 55.26 -0.92 34.05
C ARG A 519 54.64 -2.04 33.22
N PRO A 520 54.18 -1.75 31.99
CA PRO A 520 53.79 -2.79 31.05
C PRO A 520 54.94 -3.79 30.86
N TRP A 521 54.63 -5.08 31.00
CA TRP A 521 55.62 -6.17 30.94
C TRP A 521 56.41 -6.24 29.63
N ASN A 522 55.93 -5.58 28.58
CA ASN A 522 56.50 -5.53 27.23
C ASN A 522 57.31 -4.24 26.94
N SER A 523 57.63 -3.42 27.94
CA SER A 523 58.33 -2.14 27.73
C SER A 523 59.75 -2.15 28.33
N SER A 524 60.77 -1.87 27.52
CA SER A 524 62.15 -1.73 27.99
C SER A 524 62.45 -0.32 28.51
N LYS A 525 63.36 -0.17 29.48
CA LYS A 525 63.69 1.13 30.09
C LYS A 525 64.29 2.13 29.07
N ASN A 526 65.08 1.64 28.12
CA ASN A 526 65.71 2.50 27.11
C ASN A 526 64.70 3.01 26.07
N GLU A 527 63.72 2.18 25.69
CA GLU A 527 62.62 2.61 24.80
C GLU A 527 61.67 3.59 25.48
N SER A 528 61.39 3.42 26.79
CA SER A 528 60.55 4.37 27.52
C SER A 528 61.19 5.76 27.60
N ASP A 529 62.51 5.83 27.83
CA ASP A 529 63.23 7.09 27.96
C ASP A 529 63.35 7.81 26.59
N ALA A 530 63.59 7.07 25.50
CA ALA A 530 63.63 7.63 24.14
C ALA A 530 62.26 8.16 23.66
N ASN A 531 61.20 7.37 23.87
CA ASN A 531 59.82 7.80 23.56
C ASN A 531 59.41 9.02 24.40
N GLN A 532 59.94 9.16 25.62
CA GLN A 532 59.67 10.30 26.49
C GLN A 532 60.32 11.60 25.99
N ILE A 533 61.56 11.54 25.49
CA ILE A 533 62.23 12.70 24.87
C ILE A 533 61.44 13.15 23.64
N GLN A 534 60.99 12.20 22.82
CA GLN A 534 60.18 12.50 21.64
C GLN A 534 58.82 13.09 22.01
N ASN A 535 58.14 12.53 23.02
CA ASN A 535 56.87 13.03 23.54
C ASN A 535 56.98 14.45 24.12
N SER A 536 58.11 14.80 24.75
CA SER A 536 58.31 16.14 25.32
C SER A 536 58.37 17.27 24.29
N LYS A 537 58.68 16.95 23.02
CA LYS A 537 58.73 17.89 21.89
C LYS A 537 57.37 18.14 21.24
N LEU A 538 56.35 17.33 21.55
CA LEU A 538 55.02 17.45 20.98
C LEU A 538 54.19 18.53 21.71
N PRO A 539 53.27 19.22 21.01
CA PRO A 539 52.37 20.19 21.63
C PRO A 539 51.34 19.49 22.53
N ILE A 540 50.86 20.21 23.54
CA ILE A 540 49.78 19.74 24.41
C ILE A 540 48.46 19.83 23.65
N LEU A 541 47.62 18.80 23.75
CA LEU A 541 46.30 18.78 23.13
C LEU A 541 45.32 19.70 23.87
N ASN A 542 44.88 20.77 23.22
CA ASN A 542 43.91 21.73 23.76
C ASN A 542 42.51 21.53 23.17
N THR A 543 42.42 21.37 21.85
CA THR A 543 41.13 21.46 21.15
C THR A 543 41.05 20.47 19.98
N ILE A 544 39.89 19.84 19.80
CA ILE A 544 39.55 19.01 18.65
C ILE A 544 38.30 19.58 17.98
N ILE A 545 38.39 19.76 16.67
CA ILE A 545 37.29 20.23 15.82
C ILE A 545 36.90 19.10 14.87
N PHE A 546 35.63 18.69 14.91
CA PHE A 546 35.04 17.75 13.97
C PHE A 546 34.24 18.51 12.92
N ASP A 547 34.64 18.40 11.67
CA ASP A 547 33.82 18.81 10.53
C ASP A 547 32.79 17.71 10.24
N MET A 548 31.52 18.01 10.54
CA MET A 548 30.39 17.10 10.42
C MET A 548 29.65 17.24 9.07
N THR A 549 30.21 17.99 8.10
CA THR A 549 29.53 18.32 6.84
C THR A 549 29.00 17.09 6.09
N ALA A 550 29.78 16.00 6.03
CA ALA A 550 29.37 14.77 5.35
C ALA A 550 28.65 13.75 6.26
N VAL A 551 28.50 14.05 7.55
CA VAL A 551 27.84 13.16 8.51
C VAL A 551 26.33 13.36 8.42
N ARG A 552 25.65 12.43 7.75
CA ARG A 552 24.19 12.47 7.58
C ARG A 552 23.45 11.85 8.76
N ALA A 553 24.01 10.82 9.38
CA ALA A 553 23.40 10.09 10.50
C ALA A 553 24.45 9.69 11.54
N ILE A 554 24.03 9.66 12.80
CA ILE A 554 24.81 9.12 13.92
C ILE A 554 23.90 8.15 14.69
N ASP A 555 24.36 6.92 14.91
CA ASP A 555 23.63 5.94 15.72
C ASP A 555 24.13 5.91 17.18
N SER A 556 23.55 5.04 18.02
CA SER A 556 23.93 4.93 19.43
C SER A 556 25.40 4.59 19.63
N THR A 557 25.97 3.75 18.75
CA THR A 557 27.38 3.36 18.80
C THR A 557 28.28 4.53 18.41
N GLY A 558 27.89 5.31 17.39
CA GLY A 558 28.58 6.53 17.02
C GLY A 558 28.61 7.56 18.14
N ILE A 559 27.49 7.78 18.85
CA ILE A 559 27.44 8.67 20.02
C ILE A 559 28.36 8.16 21.14
N GLN A 560 28.31 6.86 21.44
CA GLN A 560 29.17 6.25 22.46
C GLN A 560 30.65 6.46 22.10
N ILE A 561 31.03 6.29 20.84
CA ILE A 561 32.41 6.47 20.39
C ILE A 561 32.88 7.92 20.51
N LEU A 562 32.02 8.91 20.24
CA LEU A 562 32.37 10.31 20.51
C LEU A 562 32.61 10.55 22.00
N ALA A 563 31.84 9.90 22.88
CA ALA A 563 32.08 9.94 24.33
C ALA A 563 33.39 9.23 24.72
N ASP A 564 33.69 8.08 24.12
CA ASP A 564 34.92 7.32 24.38
C ASP A 564 36.17 8.06 23.89
N ILE A 565 36.10 8.74 22.73
CA ILE A 565 37.15 9.66 22.24
C ILE A 565 37.39 10.74 23.29
N LYS A 566 36.32 11.36 23.78
CA LYS A 566 36.40 12.42 24.80
C LYS A 566 37.06 11.93 26.08
N GLU A 567 36.61 10.81 26.63
CA GLU A 567 37.16 10.26 27.87
C GLU A 567 38.63 9.84 27.69
N THR A 568 38.95 9.17 26.58
CA THR A 568 40.31 8.67 26.30
C THR A 568 41.31 9.80 26.10
N LEU A 569 40.95 10.85 25.36
CA LEU A 569 41.85 11.96 25.06
C LEU A 569 41.97 12.96 26.23
N ASN A 570 40.93 13.12 27.06
CA ASN A 570 41.06 13.83 28.33
C ASN A 570 42.03 13.11 29.28
N LYS A 571 41.92 11.78 29.39
CA LYS A 571 42.87 10.98 30.17
C LYS A 571 44.29 11.08 29.62
N PHE A 572 44.46 11.06 28.30
CA PHE A 572 45.77 11.14 27.64
C PHE A 572 46.44 12.50 27.80
N SER A 573 45.69 13.60 27.63
CA SER A 573 46.21 14.97 27.72
C SER A 573 46.37 15.48 29.16
N GLY A 574 45.81 14.78 30.16
CA GLY A 574 45.87 15.19 31.57
C GLY A 574 45.10 16.49 31.87
N GLN A 575 44.34 17.00 30.90
CA GLN A 575 43.52 18.20 31.00
C GLN A 575 42.19 18.00 30.27
N LYS A 576 41.26 18.96 30.44
CA LYS A 576 39.97 18.94 29.76
C LYS A 576 40.14 19.50 28.35
N VAL A 577 40.09 18.63 27.34
CA VAL A 577 40.14 18.99 25.92
C VAL A 577 38.79 19.57 25.49
N GLU A 578 38.82 20.64 24.70
CA GLU A 578 37.64 21.25 24.11
C GLU A 578 37.25 20.53 22.80
N TYR A 579 35.94 20.29 22.61
CA TYR A 579 35.40 19.60 21.44
C TYR A 579 34.42 20.52 20.72
N HIS A 580 34.70 20.83 19.46
CA HIS A 580 33.82 21.62 18.61
C HIS A 580 33.33 20.77 17.45
N PHE A 581 32.04 20.91 17.13
CA PHE A 581 31.40 20.23 16.01
C PHE A 581 30.95 21.31 15.03
N ALA A 582 31.55 21.34 13.85
CA ALA A 582 31.21 22.28 12.79
C ALA A 582 30.22 21.65 11.81
N ASN A 583 29.35 22.47 11.22
CA ASN A 583 28.43 22.08 10.14
C ASN A 583 27.49 20.91 10.48
N ILE A 584 26.99 20.85 11.72
CA ILE A 584 25.97 19.87 12.10
C ILE A 584 24.68 20.16 11.33
N GLN A 585 24.10 19.14 10.72
CA GLN A 585 22.76 19.26 10.11
C GLN A 585 21.69 19.33 11.20
N LYS A 586 20.72 20.25 11.05
CA LYS A 586 19.62 20.49 12.00
C LYS A 586 18.84 19.24 12.46
N ALA A 587 18.74 18.22 11.61
CA ALA A 587 18.09 16.95 11.94
C ALA A 587 18.88 16.11 12.98
N GLN A 588 20.20 16.29 13.05
CA GLN A 588 21.07 15.65 14.03
C GLN A 588 21.01 16.33 15.39
N GLU A 589 20.90 17.67 15.42
CA GLU A 589 20.72 18.44 16.66
C GLU A 589 19.54 17.91 17.47
N THR A 590 18.39 17.67 16.83
CA THR A 590 17.19 17.15 17.52
C THR A 590 17.36 15.73 18.07
N ASN A 591 18.19 14.89 17.45
CA ASN A 591 18.45 13.53 17.95
C ASN A 591 19.45 13.55 19.13
N ILE A 592 20.41 14.46 19.09
CA ILE A 592 21.36 14.71 20.19
C ILE A 592 20.61 15.30 21.39
N GLU A 593 19.76 16.31 21.17
CA GLU A 593 18.94 16.97 22.19
C GLU A 593 17.91 16.04 22.83
N LYS A 594 17.30 15.10 22.08
CA LYS A 594 16.33 14.14 22.63
C LYS A 594 16.92 13.21 23.70
N ASN A 595 18.23 12.96 23.67
CA ASN A 595 18.92 12.18 24.71
C ASN A 595 19.28 13.02 25.95
N GLU A 596 19.27 14.36 25.85
CA GLU A 596 19.45 15.30 26.96
C GLU A 596 18.11 15.95 27.36
N ARG A 597 17.21 15.16 27.97
CA ARG A 597 16.04 15.58 28.78
C ARG A 597 15.20 16.79 28.27
N THR A 598 14.03 16.51 27.70
CA THR A 598 12.70 17.14 27.99
C THR A 598 11.59 16.43 27.18
N PRO A 599 10.33 16.36 27.67
CA PRO A 599 9.25 15.68 26.95
C PRO A 599 8.83 16.48 25.71
N PRO A 600 8.49 15.81 24.59
CA PRO A 600 8.25 16.51 23.33
C PRO A 600 6.90 17.24 23.35
N VAL A 601 6.94 18.51 22.93
CA VAL A 601 5.78 19.23 22.39
C VAL A 601 5.28 18.46 21.16
N VAL A 602 4.01 18.09 21.15
CA VAL A 602 3.38 17.35 20.06
C VAL A 602 3.25 18.25 18.83
N ASN A 603 4.15 18.09 17.87
CA ASN A 603 3.95 18.60 16.52
C ASN A 603 2.73 17.88 15.90
N GLN A 604 1.70 18.66 15.57
CA GLN A 604 0.52 18.20 14.83
C GLN A 604 0.89 17.92 13.37
N GLY A 605 1.51 16.77 13.13
CA GLY A 605 1.61 16.13 11.82
C GLY A 605 0.63 14.97 11.74
N LYS A 606 -0.04 14.80 10.59
CA LYS A 606 -0.97 13.70 10.30
C LYS A 606 -0.28 12.34 10.57
N THR A 607 -0.54 11.73 11.71
CA THR A 607 0.04 10.42 12.05
C THR A 607 -0.69 9.34 11.24
N LYS A 608 0.07 8.44 10.60
CA LYS A 608 -0.48 7.33 9.78
C LYS A 608 -0.67 6.03 10.58
N ASP A 609 -0.35 6.05 11.87
CA ASP A 609 -0.32 4.85 12.72
C ASP A 609 -1.62 4.73 13.54
N PRO A 610 -2.44 3.68 13.33
CA PRO A 610 -3.72 3.53 14.00
C PRO A 610 -3.58 3.41 15.53
N TRP A 611 -2.51 2.80 16.03
CA TRP A 611 -2.31 2.62 17.47
C TRP A 611 -1.98 3.94 18.18
N LYS A 612 -1.28 4.85 17.49
CA LYS A 612 -1.02 6.19 18.01
C LYS A 612 -2.29 7.03 18.05
N ILE A 613 -3.16 6.92 17.05
CA ILE A 613 -4.46 7.61 17.01
C ILE A 613 -5.38 7.15 18.15
N ILE A 614 -5.44 5.84 18.43
CA ILE A 614 -6.24 5.32 19.55
C ILE A 614 -5.67 5.83 20.89
N LYS A 615 -4.34 5.86 21.04
CA LYS A 615 -3.69 6.32 22.27
C LYS A 615 -3.77 7.84 22.46
N SER A 616 -3.92 8.62 21.39
CA SER A 616 -3.96 10.09 21.47
C SER A 616 -5.29 10.64 22.02
N LEU A 617 -6.36 9.84 22.07
CA LEU A 617 -7.64 10.29 22.62
C LEU A 617 -7.57 10.52 24.13
N ASN A 618 -8.11 11.65 24.59
CA ASN A 618 -8.28 11.95 26.00
C ASN A 618 -9.42 11.13 26.63
N TYR A 619 -9.54 11.15 27.97
CA TYR A 619 -10.54 10.36 28.69
C TYR A 619 -11.99 10.72 28.29
N ALA A 620 -12.28 12.01 28.16
CA ALA A 620 -13.60 12.49 27.74
C ALA A 620 -13.99 11.97 26.34
N GLN A 621 -13.10 12.10 25.35
CA GLN A 621 -13.29 11.60 23.98
C GLN A 621 -13.56 10.09 23.94
N ARG A 622 -12.84 9.31 24.76
CA ARG A 622 -13.02 7.86 24.85
C ARG A 622 -14.40 7.49 25.41
N ILE A 623 -14.84 8.14 26.49
CA ILE A 623 -16.15 7.86 27.09
C ILE A 623 -17.29 8.31 26.18
N THR A 624 -17.20 9.49 25.57
CA THR A 624 -18.20 9.97 24.62
C THR A 624 -18.34 9.01 23.44
N PHE A 625 -17.23 8.57 22.86
CA PHE A 625 -17.24 7.58 21.78
C PHE A 625 -17.81 6.23 22.23
N LEU A 626 -17.33 5.71 23.37
CA LEU A 626 -17.78 4.42 23.89
C LEU A 626 -19.28 4.42 24.16
N THR A 627 -19.83 5.53 24.67
CA THR A 627 -21.26 5.64 24.94
C THR A 627 -22.08 5.65 23.65
N ALA A 628 -21.67 6.41 22.63
CA ALA A 628 -22.33 6.39 21.32
C ALA A 628 -22.25 5.00 20.66
N PHE A 629 -21.11 4.31 20.77
CA PHE A 629 -20.94 2.96 20.25
C PHE A 629 -21.82 1.93 20.98
N LEU A 630 -21.87 2.00 22.32
CA LEU A 630 -22.70 1.09 23.12
C LEU A 630 -24.19 1.35 22.90
N GLY A 631 -24.61 2.62 22.83
CA GLY A 631 -26.00 2.99 22.48
C GLY A 631 -26.42 2.34 21.16
N TRP A 632 -25.62 2.51 20.10
CA TRP A 632 -25.91 1.92 18.80
C TRP A 632 -25.88 0.38 18.81
N THR A 633 -24.99 -0.21 19.61
CA THR A 633 -24.88 -1.66 19.77
C THR A 633 -26.12 -2.24 20.45
N LEU A 634 -26.61 -1.61 21.52
CA LEU A 634 -27.82 -2.04 22.22
C LEU A 634 -29.06 -1.88 21.34
N ASN A 635 -29.14 -0.74 20.64
CA ASN A 635 -30.22 -0.48 19.70
C ASN A 635 -30.32 -1.58 18.62
N ALA A 636 -29.18 -2.01 18.07
CA ALA A 636 -29.13 -3.12 17.12
C ALA A 636 -29.46 -4.47 17.77
N PHE A 637 -28.94 -4.73 18.97
CA PHE A 637 -29.24 -5.94 19.75
C PHE A 637 -30.75 -6.10 19.96
N ASP A 638 -31.45 -5.06 20.39
CA ASP A 638 -32.91 -5.09 20.64
C ASP A 638 -33.70 -5.33 19.35
N PHE A 639 -33.30 -4.65 18.28
CA PHE A 639 -33.91 -4.81 16.96
C PHE A 639 -33.84 -6.26 16.48
N PHE A 640 -32.66 -6.88 16.56
CA PHE A 640 -32.48 -8.27 16.14
C PHE A 640 -33.06 -9.30 17.11
N THR A 641 -33.21 -8.95 18.39
CA THR A 641 -33.86 -9.80 19.39
C THR A 641 -35.29 -10.14 18.98
N VAL A 642 -36.06 -9.17 18.45
CA VAL A 642 -37.40 -9.43 17.90
C VAL A 642 -37.33 -10.38 16.70
N SER A 643 -36.40 -10.16 15.77
CA SER A 643 -36.21 -11.00 14.58
C SER A 643 -35.91 -12.46 14.92
N PHE A 644 -35.09 -12.71 15.94
CA PHE A 644 -34.78 -14.07 16.41
C PHE A 644 -35.92 -14.69 17.23
N ALA A 645 -36.64 -13.89 18.04
CA ALA A 645 -37.75 -14.36 18.87
C ALA A 645 -39.06 -14.60 18.10
N LEU A 646 -39.12 -14.19 16.83
CA LEU A 646 -40.34 -14.11 16.03
C LEU A 646 -41.19 -15.42 16.01
N PRO A 647 -40.62 -16.62 15.83
CA PRO A 647 -41.40 -17.86 15.90
C PRO A 647 -42.04 -18.11 17.27
N TYR A 648 -41.33 -17.80 18.35
CA TYR A 648 -41.80 -18.03 19.72
C TYR A 648 -42.86 -17.03 20.16
N ILE A 649 -42.75 -15.78 19.69
CA ILE A 649 -43.79 -14.76 19.88
C ILE A 649 -45.06 -15.15 19.13
N ALA A 650 -44.91 -15.68 17.91
CA ALA A 650 -46.01 -16.16 17.09
C ALA A 650 -46.76 -17.32 17.77
N ASP A 651 -46.02 -18.30 18.31
CA ASP A 651 -46.59 -19.43 19.04
C ASP A 651 -47.33 -18.97 20.32
N ASP A 652 -46.75 -18.03 21.08
CA ASP A 652 -47.33 -17.52 22.33
C ASP A 652 -48.61 -16.70 22.10
N PHE A 653 -48.63 -15.84 21.07
CA PHE A 653 -49.81 -15.06 20.70
C PHE A 653 -50.78 -15.81 19.77
N LYS A 654 -50.47 -17.06 19.39
CA LYS A 654 -51.25 -17.90 18.44
C LYS A 654 -51.52 -17.19 17.12
N MET A 655 -50.51 -16.49 16.60
CA MET A 655 -50.56 -15.74 15.34
C MET A 655 -49.56 -16.30 14.35
N LYS A 656 -49.65 -15.91 13.08
CA LYS A 656 -48.65 -16.33 12.10
C LYS A 656 -47.35 -15.52 12.29
N PRO A 657 -46.16 -16.12 12.08
CA PRO A 657 -44.89 -15.41 12.06
C PRO A 657 -44.90 -14.13 11.19
N SER A 658 -45.57 -14.18 10.04
CA SER A 658 -45.72 -13.03 9.13
C SER A 658 -46.52 -11.88 9.73
N GLU A 659 -47.50 -12.15 10.59
CA GLU A 659 -48.28 -11.12 11.27
C GLU A 659 -47.46 -10.48 12.38
N ILE A 660 -46.68 -11.27 13.12
CA ILE A 660 -45.73 -10.74 14.13
C ILE A 660 -44.64 -9.88 13.48
N ALA A 661 -44.18 -10.24 12.28
CA ALA A 661 -43.20 -9.47 11.51
C ALA A 661 -43.64 -8.01 11.25
N SER A 662 -44.96 -7.73 11.21
CA SER A 662 -45.47 -6.35 11.08
C SER A 662 -45.01 -5.42 12.21
N SER A 663 -44.65 -5.97 13.37
CA SER A 663 -44.07 -5.21 14.49
C SER A 663 -42.65 -4.69 14.20
N ILE A 664 -41.88 -5.37 13.35
CA ILE A 664 -40.58 -4.90 12.86
C ILE A 664 -40.80 -3.75 11.87
N THR A 665 -41.74 -3.92 10.93
CA THR A 665 -42.11 -2.89 9.96
C THR A 665 -42.62 -1.62 10.64
N ILE A 666 -43.46 -1.73 11.67
CA ILE A 666 -43.94 -0.55 12.39
C ILE A 666 -42.81 0.13 13.15
N THR A 667 -41.89 -0.64 13.77
CA THR A 667 -40.71 -0.09 14.42
C THR A 667 -39.93 0.78 13.44
N LEU A 668 -39.62 0.26 12.25
CA LEU A 668 -38.88 0.98 11.21
C LEU A 668 -39.62 2.21 10.68
N THR A 669 -40.95 2.09 10.49
CA THR A 669 -41.79 3.16 9.93
C THR A 669 -41.82 4.41 10.82
N PHE A 670 -41.75 4.23 12.14
CA PHE A 670 -41.80 5.34 13.10
C PHE A 670 -40.43 5.96 13.41
N ARG A 671 -39.31 5.37 12.95
CA ARG A 671 -37.95 5.91 13.18
C ARG A 671 -37.74 7.34 12.65
N PRO A 672 -38.26 7.75 11.47
CA PRO A 672 -38.11 9.13 11.00
C PRO A 672 -38.77 10.16 11.93
N VAL A 673 -39.86 9.79 12.60
CA VAL A 673 -40.54 10.64 13.59
C VAL A 673 -39.61 10.89 14.79
N GLY A 674 -38.97 9.82 15.26
CA GLY A 674 -37.92 9.88 16.28
C GLY A 674 -36.75 10.78 15.94
N ALA A 675 -36.14 10.56 14.78
CA ALA A 675 -35.02 11.35 14.29
C ALA A 675 -35.35 12.85 14.20
N LEU A 676 -36.59 13.18 13.82
CA LEU A 676 -37.04 14.57 13.76
C LEU A 676 -37.20 15.18 15.17
N ILE A 677 -37.84 14.48 16.10
CA ILE A 677 -38.10 14.98 17.46
C ILE A 677 -36.79 15.13 18.22
N PHE A 678 -36.03 14.04 18.38
CA PHE A 678 -34.82 14.03 19.19
C PHE A 678 -33.68 14.80 18.51
N GLY A 679 -33.60 14.77 17.17
CA GLY A 679 -32.63 15.57 16.42
C GLY A 679 -32.81 17.08 16.63
N GLN A 680 -34.05 17.57 16.61
CA GLN A 680 -34.34 18.98 16.88
C GLN A 680 -34.06 19.36 18.32
N LEU A 681 -34.41 18.48 19.27
CA LEU A 681 -34.05 18.67 20.68
C LEU A 681 -32.53 18.75 20.84
N ALA A 682 -31.77 17.92 20.12
CA ALA A 682 -30.31 17.91 20.14
C ALA A 682 -29.67 19.19 19.57
N ASP A 683 -30.25 19.75 18.51
CA ASP A 683 -29.78 21.01 17.94
C ASP A 683 -30.09 22.20 18.86
N ARG A 684 -31.22 22.17 19.58
CA ARG A 684 -31.65 23.29 20.44
C ARG A 684 -31.13 23.27 21.87
N TYR A 685 -31.06 22.10 22.49
CA TYR A 685 -30.75 21.92 23.92
C TYR A 685 -29.40 21.25 24.20
N GLY A 686 -28.62 20.97 23.15
CA GLY A 686 -27.36 20.22 23.24
C GLY A 686 -27.58 18.73 23.01
N ARG A 687 -26.52 17.98 22.69
CA ARG A 687 -26.60 16.59 22.25
C ARG A 687 -26.71 15.62 23.44
N LYS A 688 -26.16 15.99 24.60
CA LYS A 688 -26.08 15.12 25.78
C LYS A 688 -27.46 14.72 26.33
N TYR A 689 -28.28 15.70 26.69
CA TYR A 689 -29.55 15.42 27.39
C TYR A 689 -30.59 14.72 26.50
N PRO A 690 -30.79 15.11 25.23
CA PRO A 690 -31.68 14.40 24.32
C PRO A 690 -31.23 12.95 24.09
N LEU A 691 -29.93 12.68 23.95
CA LEU A 691 -29.41 11.32 23.86
C LEU A 691 -29.74 10.49 25.12
N MET A 692 -29.60 11.08 26.32
CA MET A 692 -29.94 10.41 27.58
C MET A 692 -31.43 10.06 27.67
N VAL A 693 -32.30 11.02 27.32
CA VAL A 693 -33.76 10.81 27.35
C VAL A 693 -34.16 9.76 26.32
N ASP A 694 -33.54 9.78 25.15
CA ASP A 694 -33.80 8.82 24.08
C ASP A 694 -33.42 7.39 24.49
N ILE A 695 -32.22 7.21 25.05
CA ILE A 695 -31.74 5.92 25.55
C ILE A 695 -32.67 5.38 26.65
N LEU A 696 -33.07 6.24 27.59
CA LEU A 696 -34.00 5.87 28.65
C LEU A 696 -35.36 5.45 28.08
N LEU A 697 -35.88 6.17 27.09
CA LEU A 697 -37.20 5.90 26.52
C LEU A 697 -37.25 4.57 25.78
N TYR A 698 -36.26 4.25 24.94
CA TYR A 698 -36.26 2.95 24.26
C TYR A 698 -36.01 1.80 25.24
N SER A 699 -35.15 1.98 26.25
CA SER A 699 -34.87 0.95 27.27
C SER A 699 -36.11 0.59 28.08
N ILE A 700 -36.93 1.60 28.45
CA ILE A 700 -38.21 1.37 29.13
C ILE A 700 -39.20 0.66 28.19
N ALA A 701 -39.29 1.09 26.93
CA ALA A 701 -40.19 0.47 25.95
C ALA A 701 -39.81 -0.99 25.65
N GLU A 702 -38.51 -1.28 25.63
CA GLU A 702 -37.97 -2.64 25.47
C GLU A 702 -38.33 -3.51 26.68
N PHE A 703 -38.03 -3.05 27.90
CA PHE A 703 -38.37 -3.77 29.13
C PHE A 703 -39.89 -4.04 29.24
N ALA A 704 -40.71 -3.05 28.89
CA ALA A 704 -42.17 -3.17 28.85
C ALA A 704 -42.65 -4.17 27.80
N SER A 705 -41.93 -4.34 26.68
CA SER A 705 -42.29 -5.29 25.61
C SER A 705 -42.28 -6.74 26.10
N GLY A 706 -41.44 -7.08 27.09
CA GLY A 706 -41.44 -8.39 27.73
C GLY A 706 -42.71 -8.71 28.54
N PHE A 707 -43.48 -7.70 28.93
CA PHE A 707 -44.74 -7.84 29.67
C PHE A 707 -46.00 -7.79 28.79
N ALA A 708 -45.84 -7.72 27.46
CA ALA A 708 -46.98 -7.61 26.56
C ALA A 708 -47.91 -8.85 26.68
N PRO A 709 -49.20 -8.67 27.02
CA PRO A 709 -50.15 -9.78 27.18
C PRO A 709 -50.76 -10.23 25.86
N ASN A 710 -50.71 -9.39 24.82
CA ASN A 710 -51.22 -9.67 23.48
C ASN A 710 -50.43 -8.88 22.43
N PHE A 711 -50.65 -9.24 21.16
CA PHE A 711 -49.94 -8.63 20.03
C PHE A 711 -50.24 -7.13 19.85
N GLN A 712 -51.44 -6.65 20.20
CA GLN A 712 -51.80 -5.23 20.10
C GLN A 712 -50.97 -4.36 21.06
N VAL A 713 -50.80 -4.80 22.31
CA VAL A 713 -49.92 -4.09 23.26
C VAL A 713 -48.46 -4.18 22.79
N PHE A 714 -48.05 -5.34 22.29
CA PHE A 714 -46.70 -5.52 21.76
C PHE A 714 -46.40 -4.55 20.60
N ILE A 715 -47.27 -4.47 19.59
CA ILE A 715 -47.05 -3.61 18.42
C ILE A 715 -47.06 -2.11 18.77
N ILE A 716 -47.85 -1.68 19.75
CA ILE A 716 -47.84 -0.29 20.26
C ILE A 716 -46.51 0.01 20.95
N LEU A 717 -46.03 -0.88 21.82
CA LEU A 717 -44.72 -0.73 22.45
C LEU A 717 -43.59 -0.71 21.43
N ARG A 718 -43.72 -1.50 20.34
CA ARG A 718 -42.79 -1.47 19.20
C ARG A 718 -42.82 -0.16 18.42
N ALA A 719 -43.97 0.46 18.25
CA ALA A 719 -44.07 1.78 17.64
C ALA A 719 -43.40 2.86 18.50
N ILE A 720 -43.63 2.85 19.82
CA ILE A 720 -42.96 3.77 20.78
C ILE A 720 -41.44 3.58 20.75
N PHE A 721 -41.00 2.32 20.79
CA PHE A 721 -39.59 2.00 20.65
C PHE A 721 -39.04 2.52 19.32
N GLY A 722 -39.77 2.37 18.21
CA GLY A 722 -39.37 2.88 16.90
C GLY A 722 -39.13 4.39 16.89
N ILE A 723 -39.98 5.16 17.59
CA ILE A 723 -39.78 6.60 17.78
C ILE A 723 -38.50 6.87 18.58
N ALA A 724 -38.23 6.15 19.65
CA ALA A 724 -36.99 6.35 20.41
C ALA A 724 -35.74 5.93 19.60
N MET A 725 -35.71 4.69 19.09
CA MET A 725 -34.65 4.16 18.21
C MET A 725 -34.29 5.07 17.01
N GLY A 726 -35.23 5.90 16.55
CA GLY A 726 -35.02 6.86 15.48
C GLY A 726 -33.99 7.95 15.78
N GLY A 727 -33.91 8.42 17.03
CA GLY A 727 -33.06 9.53 17.47
C GLY A 727 -31.60 9.14 17.74
N GLU A 728 -31.40 7.94 18.25
CA GLU A 728 -30.15 7.50 18.89
C GLU A 728 -28.94 7.58 17.95
N TRP A 729 -29.04 6.97 16.76
CA TRP A 729 -27.92 6.95 15.80
C TRP A 729 -27.50 8.35 15.34
N GLY A 730 -28.47 9.24 15.06
CA GLY A 730 -28.19 10.58 14.57
C GLY A 730 -27.46 11.44 15.59
N ILE A 731 -27.95 11.44 16.83
CA ILE A 731 -27.37 12.22 17.93
C ILE A 731 -26.04 11.61 18.38
N GLY A 732 -25.98 10.28 18.52
CA GLY A 732 -24.77 9.56 18.89
C GLY A 732 -23.65 9.75 17.87
N ALA A 733 -23.95 9.66 16.57
CA ALA A 733 -22.98 9.91 15.51
C ALA A 733 -22.50 11.37 15.50
N ALA A 734 -23.40 12.34 15.64
CA ALA A 734 -23.02 13.75 15.71
C ALA A 734 -22.13 14.04 16.92
N LEU A 735 -22.53 13.59 18.11
CA LEU A 735 -21.78 13.77 19.35
C LEU A 735 -20.38 13.13 19.27
N ALA A 736 -20.28 11.91 18.73
CA ALA A 736 -19.01 11.23 18.55
C ALA A 736 -18.11 11.96 17.53
N MET A 737 -18.63 12.31 16.35
CA MET A 737 -17.84 12.95 15.30
C MET A 737 -17.41 14.38 15.66
N GLU A 738 -18.23 15.12 16.41
CA GLU A 738 -17.91 16.48 16.87
C GLU A 738 -16.83 16.49 17.96
N THR A 739 -16.82 15.47 18.83
CA THR A 739 -15.88 15.39 19.97
C THR A 739 -14.50 14.86 19.54
N LEU A 740 -14.43 14.07 18.46
CA LEU A 740 -13.21 13.45 17.97
C LEU A 740 -12.34 14.40 17.12
N PRO A 741 -11.00 14.29 17.22
CA PRO A 741 -10.08 15.04 16.38
C PRO A 741 -10.20 14.61 14.91
N THR A 742 -9.92 15.54 14.00
CA THR A 742 -10.10 15.40 12.55
C THR A 742 -9.41 14.16 11.96
N GLU A 743 -8.25 13.79 12.50
CA GLU A 743 -7.44 12.65 12.05
C GLU A 743 -8.04 11.31 12.46
N ALA A 744 -8.80 11.28 13.55
CA ALA A 744 -9.38 10.06 14.12
C ALA A 744 -10.76 9.73 13.55
N ARG A 745 -11.46 10.70 12.96
CA ARG A 745 -12.85 10.55 12.50
C ARG A 745 -13.05 9.40 11.51
N GLY A 746 -12.11 9.14 10.60
CA GLY A 746 -12.21 8.00 9.68
C GLY A 746 -12.27 6.65 10.41
N LEU A 747 -11.27 6.36 11.25
CA LEU A 747 -11.19 5.10 12.01
C LEU A 747 -12.40 4.92 12.93
N PHE A 748 -12.73 5.94 13.72
CA PHE A 748 -13.79 5.87 14.71
C PHE A 748 -15.19 5.93 14.09
N SER A 749 -15.38 6.54 12.92
CA SER A 749 -16.60 6.38 12.12
C SER A 749 -16.81 4.92 11.74
N GLY A 750 -15.73 4.26 11.29
CA GLY A 750 -15.72 2.85 10.97
C GLY A 750 -16.18 1.99 12.14
N ILE A 751 -15.53 2.18 13.30
CA ILE A 751 -15.84 1.45 14.53
C ILE A 751 -17.28 1.73 14.99
N LEU A 752 -17.71 3.01 14.98
CA LEU A 752 -19.05 3.40 15.43
C LEU A 752 -20.13 2.64 14.69
N GLN A 753 -20.05 2.61 13.35
CA GLN A 753 -21.05 1.94 12.53
C GLN A 753 -21.14 0.44 12.81
N GLN A 754 -20.02 -0.20 13.17
CA GLN A 754 -19.96 -1.63 13.48
C GLN A 754 -20.61 -1.99 14.82
N GLY A 755 -21.09 -1.03 15.59
CA GLY A 755 -22.02 -1.29 16.70
C GLY A 755 -23.24 -2.11 16.23
N TYR A 756 -23.71 -1.89 15.00
CA TYR A 756 -24.83 -2.66 14.42
C TYR A 756 -24.50 -4.16 14.28
N SER A 757 -23.37 -4.47 13.61
CA SER A 757 -22.89 -5.85 13.44
C SER A 757 -22.53 -6.51 14.77
N THR A 758 -22.02 -5.73 15.73
CA THR A 758 -21.71 -6.20 17.08
C THR A 758 -22.99 -6.55 17.85
N GLY A 759 -24.02 -5.71 17.77
CA GLY A 759 -25.33 -5.94 18.38
C GLY A 759 -26.01 -7.19 17.82
N TYR A 760 -25.93 -7.41 16.50
CA TYR A 760 -26.39 -8.65 15.87
C TYR A 760 -25.72 -9.91 16.47
N LEU A 761 -24.39 -9.90 16.61
CA LEU A 761 -23.64 -11.03 17.17
C LEU A 761 -24.01 -11.29 18.63
N ILE A 762 -24.15 -10.23 19.43
CA ILE A 762 -24.59 -10.35 20.83
C ILE A 762 -26.01 -10.92 20.89
N ALA A 763 -26.92 -10.46 20.02
CA ALA A 763 -28.30 -10.95 19.95
C ALA A 763 -28.35 -12.42 19.56
N ALA A 764 -27.52 -12.87 18.61
CA ALA A 764 -27.42 -14.27 18.23
C ALA A 764 -26.91 -15.17 19.38
N ILE A 765 -25.93 -14.69 20.16
CA ILE A 765 -25.41 -15.40 21.34
C ILE A 765 -26.50 -15.48 22.43
N PHE A 766 -27.16 -14.37 22.73
CA PHE A 766 -28.25 -14.31 23.73
C PHE A 766 -29.42 -15.20 23.33
N TYR A 767 -29.79 -15.18 22.05
CA TYR A 767 -30.79 -16.10 21.50
C TYR A 767 -30.40 -17.56 21.77
N TYR A 768 -29.16 -17.96 21.47
CA TYR A 768 -28.71 -19.33 21.68
C TYR A 768 -28.75 -19.77 23.16
N VAL A 769 -28.40 -18.87 24.09
CA VAL A 769 -28.27 -19.17 25.53
C VAL A 769 -29.59 -19.03 26.29
N ILE A 770 -30.34 -17.96 26.05
CA ILE A 770 -31.47 -17.55 26.90
C ILE A 770 -32.79 -18.16 26.42
N ILE A 771 -33.06 -18.15 25.12
CA ILE A 771 -34.40 -18.50 24.62
C ILE A 771 -34.76 -19.97 24.90
N ARG A 772 -33.75 -20.86 24.87
CA ARG A 772 -33.93 -22.30 25.15
C ARG A 772 -34.32 -22.58 26.61
N ASN A 773 -33.89 -21.73 27.55
CA ASN A 773 -34.01 -21.98 28.97
C ASN A 773 -35.10 -21.13 29.66
N PHE A 774 -35.29 -19.89 29.21
CA PHE A 774 -36.13 -18.89 29.89
C PHE A 774 -37.23 -18.27 29.00
N GLY A 775 -37.31 -18.69 27.73
CA GLY A 775 -38.30 -18.19 26.77
C GLY A 775 -38.00 -16.79 26.22
N TRP A 776 -38.85 -16.33 25.30
CA TRP A 776 -38.61 -15.08 24.57
C TRP A 776 -38.77 -13.81 25.42
N ARG A 777 -39.66 -13.80 26.42
CA ARG A 777 -39.88 -12.64 27.31
C ARG A 777 -38.63 -12.29 28.12
N ALA A 778 -37.87 -13.29 28.53
CA ALA A 778 -36.62 -13.11 29.26
C ALA A 778 -35.56 -12.37 28.43
N MET A 779 -35.60 -12.45 27.10
CA MET A 779 -34.66 -11.70 26.24
C MET A 779 -34.85 -10.18 26.38
N PHE A 780 -36.10 -9.71 26.48
CA PHE A 780 -36.41 -8.28 26.68
C PHE A 780 -36.09 -7.79 28.09
N TRP A 781 -36.25 -8.63 29.11
CA TRP A 781 -35.91 -8.25 30.48
C TRP A 781 -34.39 -8.18 30.69
N ILE A 782 -33.65 -9.20 30.25
CA ILE A 782 -32.20 -9.26 30.40
C ILE A 782 -31.52 -8.27 29.44
N GLY A 783 -32.08 -8.07 28.24
CA GLY A 783 -31.62 -7.11 27.23
C GLY A 783 -31.56 -5.67 27.75
N SER A 784 -32.51 -5.29 28.61
CA SER A 784 -32.56 -3.95 29.22
C SER A 784 -31.47 -3.67 30.27
N ILE A 785 -30.75 -4.68 30.78
CA ILE A 785 -29.72 -4.50 31.83
C ILE A 785 -28.51 -3.70 31.33
N PRO A 786 -27.86 -4.06 30.19
CA PRO A 786 -26.83 -3.23 29.58
C PRO A 786 -27.23 -1.77 29.33
N ALA A 787 -28.51 -1.49 29.09
CA ALA A 787 -29.01 -0.14 28.86
C ALA A 787 -28.81 0.76 30.09
N ILE A 788 -28.95 0.21 31.31
CA ILE A 788 -28.67 0.92 32.57
C ILE A 788 -27.20 1.38 32.60
N LEU A 789 -26.27 0.53 32.17
CA LEU A 789 -24.84 0.87 32.13
C LEU A 789 -24.55 2.01 31.15
N VAL A 790 -25.19 2.02 29.98
CA VAL A 790 -25.04 3.12 29.01
C VAL A 790 -25.60 4.43 29.57
N ILE A 791 -26.73 4.40 30.28
CA ILE A 791 -27.29 5.57 30.96
C ILE A 791 -26.33 6.09 32.04
N MET A 792 -25.70 5.21 32.82
CA MET A 792 -24.70 5.60 33.82
C MET A 792 -23.49 6.29 33.17
N LEU A 793 -23.03 5.79 32.03
CA LEU A 793 -21.93 6.42 31.27
C LEU A 793 -22.32 7.81 30.75
N CYS A 794 -23.58 8.02 30.36
CA CYS A 794 -24.04 9.30 29.84
C CYS A 794 -23.91 10.47 30.84
N PHE A 795 -23.94 10.22 32.15
CA PHE A 795 -23.74 11.27 33.15
C PHE A 795 -22.35 11.91 33.07
N PHE A 796 -21.33 11.12 32.68
CA PHE A 796 -19.93 11.53 32.61
C PHE A 796 -19.52 12.18 31.27
N ILE A 797 -20.44 12.24 30.30
CA ILE A 797 -20.16 12.81 28.98
C ILE A 797 -20.20 14.35 29.05
N PRO A 798 -19.17 15.06 28.56
CA PRO A 798 -19.25 16.51 28.33
C PRO A 798 -20.06 16.83 27.06
N GLU A 799 -20.64 18.03 27.00
CA GLU A 799 -21.35 18.50 25.81
C GLU A 799 -20.37 18.82 24.66
N SER A 800 -20.85 18.82 23.42
CA SER A 800 -20.02 19.12 22.25
C SER A 800 -19.54 20.58 22.25
N HIS A 801 -18.23 20.78 22.14
CA HIS A 801 -17.61 22.10 22.01
C HIS A 801 -18.12 22.90 20.79
N SER A 802 -18.51 22.21 19.71
CA SER A 802 -19.07 22.87 18.52
C SER A 802 -20.45 23.48 18.83
N TRP A 803 -21.27 22.77 19.61
CA TRP A 803 -22.55 23.28 20.10
C TRP A 803 -22.37 24.46 21.05
N GLU A 804 -21.47 24.34 22.04
CA GLU A 804 -21.19 25.41 23.01
C GLU A 804 -20.76 26.71 22.32
N SER A 805 -19.93 26.59 21.27
CA SER A 805 -19.47 27.72 20.46
C SER A 805 -20.60 28.37 19.65
N GLN A 806 -21.55 27.57 19.15
CA GLN A 806 -22.76 28.08 18.47
C GLN A 806 -23.75 28.70 19.47
N TYR A 807 -23.88 28.12 20.67
CA TYR A 807 -24.75 28.60 21.74
C TYR A 807 -24.28 29.97 22.27
N ALA A 808 -22.96 30.19 22.36
CA ALA A 808 -22.38 31.50 22.69
C ALA A 808 -22.74 32.57 21.64
N ASN A 809 -22.82 32.18 20.37
CA ASN A 809 -23.24 33.03 19.24
C ASN A 809 -24.76 33.00 19.05
N LYS A 810 -25.50 33.62 19.99
CA LYS A 810 -26.97 33.69 20.15
C LYS A 810 -27.85 33.93 18.88
N LYS A 811 -27.86 33.04 17.88
CA LYS A 811 -28.71 33.16 16.66
C LYS A 811 -30.01 32.35 16.69
N PHE A 812 -30.14 31.31 17.52
CA PHE A 812 -31.20 30.29 17.37
C PHE A 812 -32.27 30.24 18.49
N LYS A 813 -32.23 31.13 19.48
CA LYS A 813 -33.11 30.99 20.66
C LYS A 813 -34.54 31.51 20.48
N GLU A 814 -34.80 32.38 19.50
CA GLU A 814 -36.09 33.09 19.39
C GLU A 814 -37.00 32.61 18.24
N THR A 815 -36.54 31.68 17.40
CA THR A 815 -37.31 31.15 16.27
C THR A 815 -38.18 29.95 16.67
N LYS A 816 -39.36 29.81 16.06
CA LYS A 816 -40.22 28.63 16.23
C LYS A 816 -39.69 27.47 15.40
N TRP A 817 -39.76 26.24 15.92
CA TRP A 817 -39.17 25.02 15.30
C TRP A 817 -39.54 24.83 13.82
N TYR A 818 -40.80 25.09 13.44
CA TYR A 818 -41.26 24.94 12.05
C TYR A 818 -40.61 25.95 11.09
N THR A 819 -40.12 27.08 11.61
CA THR A 819 -39.44 28.12 10.82
C THR A 819 -38.02 27.67 10.45
N GLU A 820 -37.33 27.00 11.39
CA GLU A 820 -36.01 26.42 11.19
C GLU A 820 -36.05 25.25 10.20
N VAL A 821 -37.04 24.35 10.34
CA VAL A 821 -37.27 23.25 9.38
C VAL A 821 -37.60 23.81 8.00
N LYS A 822 -38.47 24.82 7.90
CA LYS A 822 -38.80 25.47 6.62
C LYS A 822 -37.58 26.15 6.00
N PHE A 823 -36.71 26.74 6.82
CA PHE A 823 -35.45 27.33 6.35
C PHE A 823 -34.50 26.25 5.80
N ALA A 824 -34.31 25.15 6.53
CA ALA A 824 -33.47 24.04 6.12
C ALA A 824 -33.96 23.40 4.81
N LEU A 825 -35.27 23.16 4.71
CA LEU A 825 -35.90 22.65 3.50
C LEU A 825 -35.75 23.63 2.33
N LYS A 826 -35.90 24.94 2.54
CA LYS A 826 -35.78 25.91 1.43
C LYS A 826 -34.34 26.06 0.91
N HIS A 827 -33.34 26.09 1.79
CA HIS A 827 -31.94 26.34 1.41
C HIS A 827 -31.16 25.07 1.05
N TYR A 828 -31.48 23.93 1.67
CA TYR A 828 -30.70 22.69 1.53
C TYR A 828 -31.48 21.53 0.89
N TRP A 829 -32.65 21.75 0.26
CA TRP A 829 -33.47 20.66 -0.31
C TRP A 829 -32.70 19.71 -1.24
N ILE A 830 -31.81 20.23 -2.11
CA ILE A 830 -31.02 19.38 -3.02
C ILE A 830 -30.09 18.45 -2.23
N ARG A 831 -29.46 18.96 -1.17
CA ARG A 831 -28.58 18.14 -0.30
C ARG A 831 -29.40 17.09 0.44
N ILE A 832 -30.56 17.46 0.97
CA ILE A 832 -31.46 16.54 1.69
C ILE A 832 -31.95 15.42 0.76
N ILE A 833 -32.42 15.75 -0.45
CA ILE A 833 -32.88 14.75 -1.42
C ILE A 833 -31.73 13.82 -1.81
N HIS A 834 -30.55 14.38 -2.11
CA HIS A 834 -29.37 13.59 -2.45
C HIS A 834 -28.98 12.63 -1.32
N THR A 835 -28.90 13.10 -0.06
CA THR A 835 -28.51 12.25 1.07
C THR A 835 -29.59 11.24 1.44
N VAL A 836 -30.88 11.55 1.30
CA VAL A 836 -31.98 10.59 1.48
C VAL A 836 -31.92 9.48 0.43
N LEU A 837 -31.73 9.82 -0.85
CA LEU A 837 -31.56 8.82 -1.92
C LEU A 837 -30.31 7.98 -1.71
N LEU A 838 -29.21 8.63 -1.29
CA LEU A 838 -27.98 7.95 -0.96
C LEU A 838 -28.19 6.93 0.17
N MET A 839 -28.86 7.34 1.26
CA MET A 839 -29.17 6.46 2.38
C MET A 839 -30.17 5.35 2.00
N ALA A 840 -31.12 5.61 1.11
CA ALA A 840 -31.99 4.57 0.57
C ALA A 840 -31.16 3.49 -0.15
N CYS A 841 -30.21 3.87 -1.02
CA CYS A 841 -29.33 2.91 -1.71
C CYS A 841 -28.43 2.14 -0.74
N PHE A 842 -27.84 2.80 0.25
CA PHE A 842 -27.04 2.14 1.28
C PHE A 842 -27.85 1.10 2.06
N ASN A 843 -29.10 1.43 2.41
CA ASN A 843 -30.00 0.51 3.11
C ASN A 843 -30.48 -0.63 2.21
N PHE A 844 -30.85 -0.37 0.96
CA PHE A 844 -31.16 -1.44 0.00
C PHE A 844 -29.97 -2.38 -0.23
N MET A 845 -28.74 -1.85 -0.25
CA MET A 845 -27.52 -2.64 -0.37
C MET A 845 -27.31 -3.55 0.86
N ALA A 846 -27.50 -3.03 2.07
CA ALA A 846 -27.36 -3.83 3.29
C ALA A 846 -28.48 -4.87 3.39
N HIS A 847 -29.73 -4.45 3.34
CA HIS A 847 -30.88 -5.35 3.46
C HIS A 847 -30.91 -6.40 2.34
N GLY A 848 -30.63 -6.01 1.10
CA GLY A 848 -30.60 -6.93 -0.04
C GLY A 848 -29.44 -7.94 -0.03
N THR A 849 -28.42 -7.74 0.81
CA THR A 849 -27.33 -8.71 1.01
C THR A 849 -27.43 -9.47 2.33
N GLN A 850 -28.32 -9.09 3.24
CA GLN A 850 -28.31 -9.62 4.61
C GLN A 850 -29.61 -10.31 4.99
N ASP A 851 -30.77 -9.74 4.67
CA ASP A 851 -32.06 -10.13 5.26
C ASP A 851 -32.46 -11.58 4.92
N PHE A 852 -32.38 -11.94 3.64
CA PHE A 852 -32.74 -13.30 3.16
C PHE A 852 -31.57 -14.27 3.08
N TYR A 853 -30.35 -13.86 3.45
CA TYR A 853 -29.19 -14.72 3.29
C TYR A 853 -29.27 -16.01 4.15
N PRO A 854 -29.69 -15.95 5.44
CA PRO A 854 -29.91 -17.17 6.22
C PRO A 854 -30.97 -18.08 5.61
N THR A 855 -32.05 -17.51 5.07
CA THR A 855 -33.13 -18.22 4.39
C THR A 855 -32.63 -18.88 3.10
N PHE A 856 -31.79 -18.20 2.31
CA PHE A 856 -31.13 -18.77 1.13
C PHE A 856 -30.27 -19.99 1.51
N LEU A 857 -29.45 -19.88 2.55
CA LEU A 857 -28.62 -20.99 3.03
C LEU A 857 -29.47 -22.18 3.49
N ARG A 858 -30.56 -21.93 4.23
CA ARG A 858 -31.45 -22.98 4.75
C ARG A 858 -32.35 -23.60 3.69
N ASP A 859 -33.13 -22.80 2.97
CA ASP A 859 -34.25 -23.27 2.14
C ASP A 859 -33.84 -23.63 0.71
N GLN A 860 -32.79 -23.00 0.17
CA GLN A 860 -32.27 -23.26 -1.17
C GLN A 860 -31.04 -24.19 -1.16
N LEU A 861 -30.15 -24.04 -0.18
CA LEU A 861 -28.92 -24.84 -0.07
C LEU A 861 -28.97 -25.95 0.99
N ASN A 862 -30.06 -26.05 1.75
CA ASN A 862 -30.29 -27.08 2.78
C ASN A 862 -29.20 -27.14 3.86
N PHE A 863 -28.68 -26.00 4.30
CA PHE A 863 -27.73 -25.93 5.42
C PHE A 863 -28.43 -26.22 6.75
N ASN A 864 -27.71 -26.86 7.66
CA ASN A 864 -28.20 -27.09 9.02
C ASN A 864 -28.29 -25.75 9.79
N PRO A 865 -29.18 -25.61 10.80
CA PRO A 865 -29.30 -24.38 11.58
C PRO A 865 -27.98 -23.89 12.21
N GLU A 866 -27.12 -24.84 12.63
CA GLU A 866 -25.78 -24.54 13.14
C GLU A 866 -24.86 -23.96 12.07
N GLU A 867 -24.90 -24.51 10.85
CA GLU A 867 -24.09 -24.05 9.72
C GLU A 867 -24.52 -22.65 9.26
N VAL A 868 -25.84 -22.39 9.18
CA VAL A 868 -26.37 -21.06 8.86
C VAL A 868 -25.91 -20.02 9.88
N THR A 869 -25.96 -20.38 11.17
CA THR A 869 -25.51 -19.51 12.26
C THR A 869 -24.02 -19.23 12.16
N LEU A 870 -23.19 -20.25 11.94
CA LEU A 870 -21.74 -20.11 11.79
C LEU A 870 -21.37 -19.25 10.58
N THR A 871 -21.96 -19.51 9.40
CA THR A 871 -21.71 -18.73 8.19
C THR A 871 -22.09 -17.27 8.38
N THR A 872 -23.23 -16.99 9.03
CA THR A 872 -23.68 -15.61 9.28
C THR A 872 -22.81 -14.90 10.33
N ALA A 873 -22.31 -15.62 11.34
CA ALA A 873 -21.37 -15.08 12.32
C ALA A 873 -20.01 -14.73 11.69
N ILE A 874 -19.50 -15.59 10.81
CA ILE A 874 -18.27 -15.33 10.04
C ILE A 874 -18.47 -14.11 9.13
N ALA A 875 -19.60 -14.03 8.42
CA ALA A 875 -19.93 -12.88 7.56
C ALA A 875 -19.98 -11.57 8.38
N SER A 876 -20.60 -11.60 9.56
CA SER A 876 -20.68 -10.47 10.49
C SER A 876 -19.30 -10.04 11.03
N THR A 877 -18.37 -10.99 11.19
CA THR A 877 -16.98 -10.68 11.55
C THR A 877 -16.26 -9.96 10.40
N GLY A 878 -16.48 -10.41 9.16
CA GLY A 878 -15.99 -9.72 7.96
C GLY A 878 -16.50 -8.29 7.87
N ALA A 879 -17.77 -8.08 8.20
CA ALA A 879 -18.40 -6.77 8.31
C ALA A 879 -17.66 -5.83 9.29
N ILE A 880 -17.38 -6.30 10.52
CA ILE A 880 -16.69 -5.52 11.55
C ILE A 880 -15.28 -5.12 11.10
N ILE A 881 -14.54 -6.08 10.53
CA ILE A 881 -13.19 -5.86 9.98
C ILE A 881 -13.24 -4.84 8.84
N GLY A 882 -14.17 -5.01 7.91
CA GLY A 882 -14.35 -4.14 6.75
C GLY A 882 -14.65 -2.71 7.13
N GLY A 883 -15.67 -2.48 7.97
CA GLY A 883 -16.05 -1.14 8.43
C GLY A 883 -14.90 -0.42 9.13
N THR A 884 -14.11 -1.13 9.94
CA THR A 884 -12.96 -0.56 10.66
C THR A 884 -11.81 -0.20 9.72
N ILE A 885 -11.43 -1.11 8.81
CA ILE A 885 -10.31 -0.91 7.87
C ILE A 885 -10.64 0.19 6.86
N PHE A 886 -11.80 0.13 6.21
CA PHE A 886 -12.16 1.11 5.18
C PHE A 886 -12.58 2.46 5.79
N GLY A 887 -13.11 2.47 7.02
CA GLY A 887 -13.23 3.69 7.81
C GLY A 887 -11.88 4.38 7.98
N PHE A 888 -10.85 3.65 8.42
CA PHE A 888 -9.48 4.17 8.55
C PHE A 888 -8.88 4.62 7.20
N LEU A 889 -8.98 3.79 6.15
CA LEU A 889 -8.44 4.11 4.82
C LEU A 889 -9.10 5.33 4.18
N SER A 890 -10.38 5.58 4.47
CA SER A 890 -11.09 6.77 3.99
C SER A 890 -10.46 8.09 4.45
N GLN A 891 -9.71 8.07 5.57
CA GLN A 891 -8.96 9.24 6.03
C GLN A 891 -7.82 9.61 5.06
N PHE A 892 -7.28 8.66 4.30
CA PHE A 892 -6.21 8.91 3.35
C PHE A 892 -6.71 9.04 1.92
N TRP A 893 -7.59 8.14 1.48
CA TRP A 893 -8.06 8.08 0.09
C TRP A 893 -9.21 9.04 -0.22
N GLY A 894 -9.89 9.57 0.80
CA GLY A 894 -11.12 10.34 0.63
C GLY A 894 -12.36 9.45 0.80
N ARG A 895 -13.45 10.04 1.27
CA ARG A 895 -14.70 9.34 1.62
C ARG A 895 -15.32 8.72 0.38
N ARG A 896 -15.45 9.47 -0.72
CA ARG A 896 -16.12 8.98 -1.93
C ARG A 896 -15.35 7.86 -2.62
N LEU A 897 -14.04 8.04 -2.79
CA LEU A 897 -13.21 7.05 -3.47
C LEU A 897 -13.24 5.72 -2.71
N THR A 898 -13.16 5.74 -1.38
CA THR A 898 -13.24 4.53 -0.58
C THR A 898 -14.61 3.86 -0.67
N ILE A 899 -15.72 4.62 -0.66
CA ILE A 899 -17.07 4.05 -0.88
C ILE A 899 -17.18 3.40 -2.26
N ILE A 900 -16.68 4.04 -3.32
CA ILE A 900 -16.69 3.48 -4.70
C ILE A 900 -15.88 2.20 -4.76
N ILE A 901 -14.67 2.18 -4.20
CA ILE A 901 -13.81 0.99 -4.15
C ILE A 901 -14.51 -0.15 -3.42
N CYS A 902 -15.08 0.12 -2.24
CA CYS A 902 -15.80 -0.90 -1.47
C CYS A 902 -16.98 -1.45 -2.26
N THR A 903 -17.80 -0.58 -2.85
CA THR A 903 -18.98 -0.98 -3.61
C THR A 903 -18.60 -1.79 -4.86
N PHE A 904 -17.55 -1.39 -5.57
CA PHE A 904 -17.02 -2.10 -6.73
C PHE A 904 -16.54 -3.52 -6.37
N PHE A 905 -15.75 -3.65 -5.30
CA PHE A 905 -15.32 -4.98 -4.84
C PHE A 905 -16.48 -5.80 -4.30
N GLY A 906 -17.46 -5.17 -3.64
CA GLY A 906 -18.73 -5.82 -3.27
C GLY A 906 -19.39 -6.51 -4.47
N ILE A 907 -19.51 -5.81 -5.60
CA ILE A 907 -20.04 -6.36 -6.86
C ILE A 907 -19.17 -7.53 -7.37
N CYS A 908 -17.84 -7.37 -7.37
CA CYS A 908 -16.92 -8.41 -7.84
C CYS A 908 -17.02 -9.72 -7.03
N PHE A 909 -17.37 -9.65 -5.75
CA PHE A 909 -17.50 -10.81 -4.87
C PHE A 909 -18.94 -11.37 -4.79
N LEU A 910 -19.96 -10.68 -5.31
CA LEU A 910 -21.34 -11.20 -5.38
C LEU A 910 -21.46 -12.58 -6.06
N PRO A 911 -20.73 -12.88 -7.16
CA PRO A 911 -20.77 -14.21 -7.75
C PRO A 911 -20.29 -15.30 -6.77
N LEU A 912 -19.28 -15.00 -5.95
CA LEU A 912 -18.73 -15.94 -4.96
C LEU A 912 -19.65 -16.13 -3.76
N TYR A 913 -20.49 -15.14 -3.48
CA TYR A 913 -21.50 -15.15 -2.43
C TYR A 913 -22.72 -16.02 -2.76
N VAL A 914 -23.02 -16.25 -4.05
CA VAL A 914 -24.23 -16.97 -4.47
C VAL A 914 -23.99 -18.27 -5.23
N PHE A 915 -23.05 -18.29 -6.17
CA PHE A 915 -22.94 -19.41 -7.13
C PHE A 915 -22.21 -20.66 -6.64
N PRO A 916 -21.23 -20.60 -5.70
CA PRO A 916 -20.55 -21.80 -5.25
C PRO A 916 -21.47 -22.84 -4.59
N GLN A 917 -21.22 -24.11 -4.86
CA GLN A 917 -21.85 -25.22 -4.13
C GLN A 917 -21.01 -25.70 -2.92
N SER A 918 -19.80 -25.16 -2.75
CA SER A 918 -18.92 -25.48 -1.63
C SER A 918 -19.24 -24.61 -0.42
N ARG A 919 -19.49 -25.25 0.73
CA ARG A 919 -19.86 -24.58 2.01
C ARG A 919 -18.83 -23.55 2.45
N TRP A 920 -17.55 -23.88 2.33
CA TRP A 920 -16.45 -22.98 2.67
C TRP A 920 -16.39 -21.77 1.74
N LEU A 921 -16.67 -21.96 0.44
CA LEU A 921 -16.57 -20.90 -0.55
C LEU A 921 -17.74 -19.91 -0.43
N LEU A 922 -18.94 -20.40 -0.13
CA LEU A 922 -20.09 -19.55 0.21
C LEU A 922 -19.83 -18.74 1.48
N THR A 923 -19.25 -19.36 2.50
CA THR A 923 -18.91 -18.67 3.75
C THR A 923 -17.85 -17.59 3.53
N PHE A 924 -16.83 -17.87 2.72
CA PHE A 924 -15.83 -16.88 2.31
C PHE A 924 -16.42 -15.78 1.43
N GLY A 925 -17.31 -16.11 0.49
CA GLY A 925 -18.06 -15.15 -0.32
C GLY A 925 -18.89 -14.20 0.55
N ALA A 926 -19.61 -14.73 1.54
CA ALA A 926 -20.35 -13.95 2.53
C ALA A 926 -19.46 -13.03 3.35
N PHE A 927 -18.32 -13.55 3.83
CA PHE A 927 -17.32 -12.74 4.51
C PHE A 927 -16.86 -11.56 3.65
N MET A 928 -16.53 -11.79 2.37
CA MET A 928 -16.04 -10.75 1.48
C MET A 928 -17.11 -9.72 1.13
N VAL A 929 -18.33 -10.15 0.79
CA VAL A 929 -19.44 -9.22 0.51
C VAL A 929 -19.75 -8.37 1.74
N TYR A 930 -19.84 -8.96 2.93
CA TYR A 930 -20.12 -8.21 4.15
C TYR A 930 -18.97 -7.26 4.50
N LEU A 931 -17.71 -7.67 4.29
CA LEU A 931 -16.53 -6.84 4.49
C LEU A 931 -16.59 -5.57 3.63
N PHE A 932 -16.96 -5.68 2.36
CA PHE A 932 -17.03 -4.51 1.48
C PHE A 932 -18.31 -3.69 1.66
N VAL A 933 -19.46 -4.33 1.87
CA VAL A 933 -20.73 -3.63 2.17
C VAL A 933 -20.59 -2.82 3.45
N GLN A 934 -20.10 -3.43 4.52
CA GLN A 934 -19.89 -2.73 5.79
C GLN A 934 -18.66 -1.82 5.78
N GLY A 935 -17.68 -2.10 4.92
CA GLY A 935 -16.59 -1.17 4.61
C GLY A 935 -17.08 0.17 4.06
N ALA A 936 -18.06 0.14 3.15
CA ALA A 936 -18.72 1.35 2.66
C ALA A 936 -19.54 2.04 3.78
N TRP A 937 -20.29 1.27 4.57
CA TRP A 937 -21.08 1.79 5.70
C TRP A 937 -20.23 2.43 6.80
N GLY A 938 -19.03 1.90 7.08
CA GLY A 938 -18.12 2.45 8.08
C GLY A 938 -17.72 3.92 7.85
N ILE A 939 -17.91 4.42 6.63
CA ILE A 939 -17.57 5.79 6.24
C ILE A 939 -18.75 6.76 6.51
N ILE A 940 -19.97 6.24 6.62
CA ILE A 940 -21.21 7.03 6.65
C ILE A 940 -21.34 7.95 7.86
N PRO A 941 -21.02 7.53 9.11
CA PRO A 941 -21.10 8.45 10.24
C PRO A 941 -20.25 9.72 10.04
N ALA A 942 -19.02 9.60 9.56
CA ALA A 942 -18.20 10.76 9.22
C ALA A 942 -18.76 11.52 8.01
N HIS A 943 -19.10 10.82 6.92
CA HIS A 943 -19.52 11.46 5.67
C HIS A 943 -20.81 12.27 5.79
N LEU A 944 -21.84 11.74 6.46
CA LEU A 944 -23.10 12.46 6.67
C LEU A 944 -22.95 13.65 7.62
N ASN A 945 -22.14 13.53 8.66
CA ASN A 945 -21.86 14.64 9.57
C ASN A 945 -21.03 15.74 8.89
N GLU A 946 -20.07 15.38 8.04
CA GLU A 946 -19.30 16.32 7.22
C GLU A 946 -20.18 17.08 6.22
N LEU A 947 -21.19 16.42 5.62
CA LEU A 947 -22.16 17.04 4.71
C LEU A 947 -23.25 17.87 5.41
N SER A 948 -23.47 17.63 6.70
CA SER A 948 -24.54 18.26 7.47
C SER A 948 -24.28 19.75 7.70
N PRO A 949 -25.30 20.61 7.48
CA PRO A 949 -25.18 22.02 7.84
C PRO A 949 -24.84 22.19 9.33
N PRO A 950 -23.92 23.10 9.70
CA PRO A 950 -23.50 23.28 11.09
C PRO A 950 -24.66 23.49 12.08
N GLU A 951 -25.74 24.10 11.62
CA GLU A 951 -26.92 24.45 12.42
C GLU A 951 -27.87 23.26 12.67
N PHE A 952 -27.75 22.20 11.87
CA PHE A 952 -28.67 21.05 11.88
C PHE A 952 -27.93 19.72 12.03
N ARG A 953 -26.75 19.70 12.67
CA ARG A 953 -25.91 18.48 12.76
C ARG A 953 -26.53 17.35 13.57
N GLY A 954 -27.42 17.63 14.51
CA GLY A 954 -28.19 16.62 15.23
C GLY A 954 -29.35 16.08 14.39
N THR A 955 -30.11 16.95 13.75
CA THR A 955 -31.31 16.55 12.97
C THR A 955 -30.97 15.93 11.61
N PHE A 956 -30.02 16.51 10.86
CA PHE A 956 -29.81 16.20 9.45
C PHE A 956 -29.31 14.77 9.21
N PRO A 957 -28.22 14.27 9.86
CA PRO A 957 -27.75 12.91 9.64
C PRO A 957 -28.79 11.87 10.05
N GLY A 958 -29.41 12.05 11.23
CA GLY A 958 -30.44 11.14 11.73
C GLY A 958 -31.65 11.07 10.81
N LEU A 959 -32.21 12.22 10.44
CA LEU A 959 -33.42 12.26 9.61
C LEU A 959 -33.19 11.68 8.21
N THR A 960 -32.06 11.99 7.58
CA THR A 960 -31.73 11.48 6.24
C THR A 960 -31.50 9.97 6.23
N TYR A 961 -30.82 9.44 7.25
CA TYR A 961 -30.67 8.00 7.46
C TYR A 961 -32.02 7.30 7.65
N GLN A 962 -32.89 7.82 8.54
CA GLN A 962 -34.17 7.17 8.82
C GLN A 962 -35.18 7.28 7.65
N LEU A 963 -35.19 8.39 6.91
CA LEU A 963 -35.99 8.49 5.68
C LEU A 963 -35.50 7.50 4.61
N GLY A 964 -34.19 7.29 4.51
CA GLY A 964 -33.60 6.22 3.70
C GLY A 964 -34.07 4.83 4.14
N ASN A 965 -34.08 4.56 5.46
CA ASN A 965 -34.61 3.32 6.03
C ASN A 965 -36.08 3.11 5.69
N LEU A 966 -36.91 4.16 5.74
CA LEU A 966 -38.32 4.08 5.38
C LEU A 966 -38.51 3.66 3.92
N ILE A 967 -37.75 4.25 2.98
CA ILE A 967 -37.79 3.87 1.57
C ILE A 967 -37.35 2.42 1.38
N ALA A 968 -36.25 2.04 2.03
CA ALA A 968 -35.67 0.70 1.95
C ALA A 968 -36.45 -0.37 2.73
N SER A 969 -37.42 -0.01 3.57
CA SER A 969 -38.22 -0.94 4.38
C SER A 969 -38.99 -1.97 3.56
N SER A 970 -39.16 -1.70 2.26
CA SER A 970 -39.78 -2.59 1.27
C SER A 970 -38.84 -3.65 0.69
N SER A 971 -37.53 -3.61 1.00
CA SER A 971 -36.50 -4.51 0.45
C SER A 971 -36.89 -5.98 0.58
N ALA A 972 -37.25 -6.39 1.79
CA ALA A 972 -37.57 -7.78 2.09
C ALA A 972 -38.80 -8.28 1.32
N GLN A 973 -39.83 -7.44 1.16
CA GLN A 973 -41.00 -7.82 0.36
C GLN A 973 -40.66 -7.90 -1.14
N ILE A 974 -39.81 -6.99 -1.64
CA ILE A 974 -39.36 -7.00 -3.04
C ILE A 974 -38.57 -8.29 -3.34
N GLU A 975 -37.65 -8.67 -2.47
CA GLU A 975 -36.84 -9.88 -2.63
C GLU A 975 -37.68 -11.16 -2.55
N ALA A 976 -38.65 -11.22 -1.64
CA ALA A 976 -39.58 -12.35 -1.54
C ALA A 976 -40.42 -12.48 -2.83
N LEU A 977 -41.02 -11.39 -3.32
CA LEU A 977 -41.88 -11.39 -4.50
C LEU A 977 -41.11 -11.72 -5.79
N LEU A 978 -39.88 -11.20 -5.92
CA LEU A 978 -39.00 -11.55 -7.04
C LEU A 978 -38.50 -13.01 -6.92
N GLY A 979 -38.22 -13.49 -5.72
CA GLY A 979 -37.88 -14.89 -5.45
C GLY A 979 -38.98 -15.85 -5.87
N GLU A 980 -40.24 -15.53 -5.56
CA GLU A 980 -41.41 -16.34 -5.96
C GLU A 980 -41.63 -16.34 -7.48
N ARG A 981 -41.32 -15.24 -8.18
CA ARG A 981 -41.40 -15.17 -9.65
C ARG A 981 -40.29 -15.91 -10.37
N PHE A 982 -39.07 -15.86 -9.84
CA PHE A 982 -37.89 -16.50 -10.44
C PHE A 982 -37.58 -17.81 -9.72
N THR A 983 -38.13 -18.92 -10.22
CA THR A 983 -37.93 -20.24 -9.63
C THR A 983 -36.79 -21.03 -10.29
N LYS A 984 -36.10 -21.84 -9.49
CA LYS A 984 -35.15 -22.87 -9.94
C LYS A 984 -35.59 -24.19 -9.30
N ASP A 985 -35.82 -25.22 -10.12
CA ASP A 985 -36.28 -26.54 -9.67
C ASP A 985 -37.60 -26.51 -8.86
N GLY A 986 -38.52 -25.60 -9.21
CA GLY A 986 -39.82 -25.47 -8.54
C GLY A 986 -39.79 -24.77 -7.17
N LYS A 987 -38.61 -24.27 -6.74
CA LYS A 987 -38.44 -23.46 -5.52
C LYS A 987 -37.99 -22.03 -5.86
N PRO A 988 -38.30 -21.02 -5.01
CA PRO A 988 -37.80 -19.65 -5.18
C PRO A 988 -36.27 -19.58 -5.26
N ASN A 989 -35.72 -18.85 -6.23
CA ASN A 989 -34.27 -18.69 -6.40
C ASN A 989 -33.77 -17.40 -5.73
N TYR A 990 -33.73 -17.42 -4.40
CA TYR A 990 -33.30 -16.29 -3.58
C TYR A 990 -31.88 -15.83 -3.91
N GLY A 991 -30.95 -16.75 -4.14
CA GLY A 991 -29.56 -16.40 -4.44
C GLY A 991 -29.42 -15.50 -5.67
N LEU A 992 -30.06 -15.85 -6.79
CA LEU A 992 -29.99 -15.04 -8.01
C LEU A 992 -30.67 -13.68 -7.84
N VAL A 993 -31.79 -13.64 -7.13
CA VAL A 993 -32.55 -12.41 -6.85
C VAL A 993 -31.72 -11.47 -5.98
N GLN A 994 -31.10 -11.97 -4.90
CA GLN A 994 -30.23 -11.17 -4.04
C GLN A 994 -29.01 -10.62 -4.81
N ALA A 995 -28.33 -11.44 -5.60
CA ALA A 995 -27.18 -10.98 -6.40
C ALA A 995 -27.57 -9.90 -7.43
N THR A 996 -28.68 -10.08 -8.13
CA THR A 996 -29.13 -9.13 -9.16
C THR A 996 -29.68 -7.84 -8.55
N PHE A 997 -30.45 -7.93 -7.46
CA PHE A 997 -30.98 -6.80 -6.72
C PHE A 997 -29.86 -5.99 -6.08
N ALA A 998 -29.02 -6.62 -5.25
CA ALA A 998 -27.89 -5.95 -4.60
C ALA A 998 -26.90 -5.37 -5.62
N GLY A 999 -26.57 -6.12 -6.67
CA GLY A 999 -25.66 -5.65 -7.73
C GLY A 999 -26.19 -4.41 -8.45
N SER A 1000 -27.50 -4.37 -8.76
CA SER A 1000 -28.13 -3.21 -9.40
C SER A 1000 -28.11 -1.97 -8.49
N VAL A 1001 -28.41 -2.15 -7.20
CA VAL A 1001 -28.37 -1.07 -6.20
C VAL A 1001 -26.94 -0.56 -6.00
N MET A 1002 -25.95 -1.45 -5.97
CA MET A 1002 -24.53 -1.09 -5.85
C MET A 1002 -24.03 -0.26 -7.03
N VAL A 1003 -24.46 -0.57 -8.26
CA VAL A 1003 -24.14 0.25 -9.45
C VAL A 1003 -24.76 1.64 -9.34
N LEU A 1004 -26.03 1.74 -8.92
CA LEU A 1004 -26.69 3.02 -8.68
C LEU A 1004 -25.99 3.83 -7.57
N LEU A 1005 -25.52 3.15 -6.51
CA LEU A 1005 -24.79 3.77 -5.42
C LEU A 1005 -23.47 4.40 -5.89
N ILE A 1006 -22.71 3.70 -6.75
CA ILE A 1006 -21.48 4.25 -7.35
C ILE A 1006 -21.78 5.54 -8.12
N PHE A 1007 -22.85 5.56 -8.90
CA PHE A 1007 -23.26 6.74 -9.65
C PHE A 1007 -23.66 7.92 -8.73
N LEU A 1008 -24.49 7.67 -7.70
CA LEU A 1008 -24.93 8.70 -6.76
C LEU A 1008 -23.78 9.30 -5.94
N ILE A 1009 -22.80 8.49 -5.55
CA ILE A 1009 -21.60 8.94 -4.84
C ILE A 1009 -20.66 9.73 -5.76
N ALA A 1010 -20.50 9.31 -7.02
CA ALA A 1010 -19.67 10.02 -7.98
C ALA A 1010 -20.16 11.48 -8.20
N ILE A 1011 -21.48 11.69 -8.20
CA ILE A 1011 -22.12 13.00 -8.39
C ILE A 1011 -22.11 13.88 -7.12
N GLY A 1012 -21.92 13.28 -5.94
CA GLY A 1012 -22.15 13.94 -4.64
C GLY A 1012 -21.21 15.11 -4.28
N LYS A 1013 -21.43 15.70 -3.10
CA LYS A 1013 -20.53 16.48 -2.19
C LYS A 1013 -19.40 15.65 -1.53
N GLU A 1014 -18.21 16.19 -1.26
CA GLU A 1014 -17.23 15.62 -0.32
C GLU A 1014 -16.56 16.80 0.36
N ASP A 1015 -16.88 16.91 1.64
CA ASP A 1015 -16.55 18.03 2.51
C ASP A 1015 -15.63 17.51 3.63
N LYS A 1016 -14.55 16.83 3.22
CA LYS A 1016 -13.63 16.09 4.11
C LYS A 1016 -12.87 17.03 5.06
N GLU A 1017 -12.61 16.56 6.29
CA GLU A 1017 -11.74 17.23 7.28
C GLU A 1017 -12.22 18.64 7.70
N ILE A 1018 -13.53 18.94 7.59
CA ILE A 1018 -14.07 20.21 8.08
C ILE A 1018 -13.81 20.36 9.59
N SER A 1019 -13.14 21.46 9.95
CA SER A 1019 -13.04 21.89 11.34
C SER A 1019 -14.39 22.42 11.82
N TYR A 1020 -14.95 21.78 12.84
CA TYR A 1020 -16.25 22.15 13.40
C TYR A 1020 -16.20 23.40 14.30
N THR A 1021 -15.00 23.94 14.56
CA THR A 1021 -14.75 25.12 15.40
C THR A 1021 -14.44 26.38 14.59
N THR A 1022 -14.00 26.28 13.32
CA THR A 1022 -13.46 27.42 12.55
C THR A 1022 -14.47 28.10 11.61
N LEU A 1023 -15.69 27.56 11.47
CA LEU A 1023 -16.73 28.10 10.55
C LEU A 1023 -17.44 29.37 11.05
N LEU A 1024 -16.79 30.17 11.91
CA LEU A 1024 -17.37 31.39 12.50
C LEU A 1024 -16.74 32.71 12.01
N THR A 1025 -15.89 32.69 10.98
CA THR A 1025 -15.52 33.93 10.28
C THR A 1025 -16.57 34.26 9.22
N PRO A 1026 -17.19 35.45 9.25
CA PRO A 1026 -18.19 35.85 8.28
C PRO A 1026 -17.54 35.99 6.89
N LEU A 1027 -18.18 35.39 5.88
CA LEU A 1027 -18.16 35.87 4.50
C LEU A 1027 -19.36 36.77 4.27
#